data_AF-A0A726HPW7-F1
#
_entry.id   AF-A0A726HPW7-F1
#
_cell.length_a   1.000
_cell.length_b   1.000
_cell.length_c   1.000
_cell.angle_alpha   90.00
_cell.angle_beta   90.00
_cell.angle_gamma   90.00
#
_symmetry.space_group_name_H-M   'P 1'
#
loop_
_entity.id
_entity.type
_entity.pdbx_description
1 polymer ?
#
loop_
_entity_poly.entity_id
_entity_poly.type
_entity_poly.pdbx_seq_one_letter_code
_entity_poly.pdbx_strand_id
1 'polypeptide(L)'
;MNTNNIKKYAPQARNQFRDAVIQKLTTLGISADKKGNLQIADAELVGETVRYGQFDYPKSTLTRRDRLVKRAHEQGFDVLVEHCAYTWFNRLCAIRYMEIHGYLDHGFRMLSHPDNPNSFEVLDHVPEVAEALLPEKKAQLVEMKLSGNQDEAIYRELLLAQCHALHRAMPFLFEAVDDEAELLLPDNLTRTDSILRGLVDGIPEEDWQEVEVIGWLYQFYISEKKDAVIGKVVKSEDIPAATQLFTPNWIVQYLVQNSVGRQWLQTYPDSPLKGKMDYYIEPAEQTPEVQAQLAAITPASIEPESIKVLDPACGSGHILIEAYNVLKNIYEERGYRARDIPQLILENNIFGLDIDDRAAQLSGFALLMMARQDDRRIFTRDVRLNIVSLQESLHLDIAKLWQQLNFHQQSQTGSMGDMFAENTALAHTDSAEYQLLMRTLKRFVNAKTLGSLIQVPQEEEAELKAFLDALYRLEQEGDFQQKTAAKAFIPYIQQAWILAQRYDAVVANPPYMGSSYHIPSIKSYIKENFKNNDKDLFSAFIINNLELSKTGANLGFMTPFVWMFLSSYETLRSRLIGKENITSLIQLEYSGFDGATVPICTFTLQKGKVKDFISSYIRLADFRGAQNQGPKALEAIQDHNCGWFYNAKSDDFQKIPGTPIAYWVSNHFIESFNNNKKLSEIIYVKKGICTGNNEKFIRQWHEVSFTKSSVSSCSTSASAKWYPVTKGGDFRRWYGNKDYFINWENNGSELKKSNNSIIRNPSFYFKKGLTWNDISSGQFAMRWQDEKGLFEGKGPMAFCSKNTEYFLGLMNSKVSEKFLDFLCPTLNFNIGDISKIPIIEPTESQCENVINIVQKIISISKKDWDSYETSWNFKINSLLKNQTSQIK
;
A
#
# COMPACT_ATOMS: atom_id res chain seq x y z
N MET A 1 2.17 -7.86 22.88
CA MET A 1 0.91 -7.11 22.70
C MET A 1 -0.16 -7.98 22.04
N ASN A 2 -1.36 -8.01 22.61
CA ASN A 2 -2.54 -8.72 22.10
C ASN A 2 -3.46 -7.74 21.35
N THR A 3 -3.47 -7.82 20.02
CA THR A 3 -4.26 -6.89 19.18
C THR A 3 -5.77 -7.10 19.24
N ASN A 4 -6.27 -8.17 19.87
CA ASN A 4 -7.71 -8.46 19.93
C ASN A 4 -8.49 -7.46 20.79
N ASN A 5 -7.91 -7.00 21.90
CA ASN A 5 -8.53 -6.01 22.78
C ASN A 5 -8.72 -4.69 22.02
N ILE A 6 -7.66 -4.26 21.32
CA ILE A 6 -7.63 -3.06 20.49
C ILE A 6 -8.65 -3.15 19.36
N LYS A 7 -8.69 -4.30 18.67
CA LYS A 7 -9.63 -4.57 17.57
C LYS A 7 -11.10 -4.49 18.00
N LYS A 8 -11.39 -4.86 19.25
CA LYS A 8 -12.74 -4.78 19.82
C LYS A 8 -13.10 -3.34 20.23
N TYR A 9 -12.16 -2.62 20.83
CA TYR A 9 -12.40 -1.28 21.37
C TYR A 9 -12.47 -0.19 20.30
N ALA A 10 -11.49 -0.12 19.38
CA ALA A 10 -11.31 1.06 18.53
C ALA A 10 -12.51 1.40 17.61
N PRO A 11 -13.23 0.43 16.99
CA PRO A 11 -14.45 0.75 16.24
C PRO A 11 -15.57 1.30 17.13
N GLN A 12 -15.70 0.79 18.36
CA GLN A 12 -16.69 1.28 19.32
C GLN A 12 -16.35 2.71 19.76
N ALA A 13 -15.08 2.96 20.04
CA ALA A 13 -14.57 4.28 20.39
C ALA A 13 -14.89 5.30 19.29
N ARG A 14 -14.66 4.97 18.01
CA ARG A 14 -15.00 5.86 16.89
C ARG A 14 -16.44 6.36 16.95
N ASN A 15 -17.39 5.45 17.12
CA ASN A 15 -18.80 5.82 17.17
C ASN A 15 -19.12 6.68 18.41
N GLN A 16 -18.57 6.33 19.57
CA GLN A 16 -18.75 7.10 20.80
C GLN A 16 -18.17 8.52 20.72
N PHE A 17 -16.97 8.68 20.17
CA PHE A 17 -16.34 9.99 19.99
C PHE A 17 -17.10 10.85 18.96
N ARG A 18 -17.58 10.26 17.86
CA ARG A 18 -18.43 10.97 16.89
C ARG A 18 -19.73 11.46 17.54
N ASP A 19 -20.42 10.60 18.27
CA ASP A 19 -21.67 10.95 18.94
C ASP A 19 -21.46 12.08 19.98
N ALA A 20 -20.37 12.01 20.75
CA ALA A 20 -20.01 13.04 21.71
C ALA A 20 -19.71 14.40 21.04
N VAL A 21 -18.98 14.39 19.91
CA VAL A 21 -18.71 15.61 19.13
C VAL A 21 -19.98 16.16 18.50
N ILE A 22 -20.88 15.31 17.99
CA ILE A 22 -22.18 15.74 17.45
C ILE A 22 -23.02 16.43 18.54
N GLN A 23 -23.05 15.86 19.75
CA GLN A 23 -23.74 16.48 20.89
C GLN A 23 -23.17 17.87 21.18
N LYS A 24 -21.84 18.02 21.24
CA LYS A 24 -21.16 19.31 21.45
C LYS A 24 -21.40 20.33 20.34
N LEU A 25 -21.36 19.91 19.09
CA LEU A 25 -21.70 20.79 17.96
C LEU A 25 -23.15 21.24 18.07
N THR A 26 -24.06 20.35 18.46
CA THR A 26 -25.49 20.67 18.65
C THR A 26 -25.68 21.71 19.76
N THR A 27 -24.94 21.61 20.86
CA THR A 27 -25.01 22.62 21.94
C THR A 27 -24.47 23.98 21.50
N LEU A 28 -23.52 24.02 20.55
CA LEU A 28 -23.00 25.25 19.91
C LEU A 28 -23.89 25.76 18.76
N GLY A 29 -25.06 25.14 18.55
CA GLY A 29 -26.01 25.49 17.50
C GLY A 29 -25.53 25.11 16.09
N ILE A 30 -24.69 24.10 15.95
CA ILE A 30 -24.20 23.56 14.67
C ILE A 30 -24.74 22.13 14.52
N SER A 31 -25.63 21.89 13.55
CA SER A 31 -26.20 20.57 13.31
C SER A 31 -26.39 20.28 11.82
N ALA A 32 -26.80 19.06 11.47
CA ALA A 32 -27.15 18.70 10.11
C ALA A 32 -28.47 17.93 10.07
N ASP A 33 -29.25 18.12 9.00
CA ASP A 33 -30.50 17.38 8.79
C ASP A 33 -30.24 15.93 8.33
N LYS A 34 -31.30 15.12 8.23
CA LYS A 34 -31.21 13.71 7.75
C LYS A 34 -30.70 13.58 6.30
N LYS A 35 -30.62 14.68 5.55
CA LYS A 35 -30.08 14.74 4.18
C LYS A 35 -28.65 15.30 4.15
N GLY A 36 -28.07 15.65 5.29
CA GLY A 36 -26.71 16.20 5.42
C GLY A 36 -26.60 17.71 5.22
N ASN A 37 -27.72 18.44 5.16
CA ASN A 37 -27.67 19.91 5.02
C ASN A 37 -27.36 20.55 6.37
N LEU A 38 -26.39 21.45 6.38
CA LEU A 38 -25.92 22.18 7.56
C LEU A 38 -27.00 23.16 8.08
N GLN A 39 -27.23 23.14 9.39
CA GLN A 39 -28.11 24.06 10.11
C GLN A 39 -27.30 24.78 11.20
N ILE A 40 -27.23 26.11 11.10
CA ILE A 40 -26.47 26.96 12.02
C ILE A 40 -27.47 27.89 12.73
N ALA A 41 -27.52 27.83 14.06
CA ALA A 41 -28.34 28.72 14.88
C ALA A 41 -27.68 30.11 14.99
N ASP A 42 -28.50 31.16 15.08
CA ASP A 42 -28.00 32.52 15.29
C ASP A 42 -27.43 32.70 16.70
N ALA A 43 -26.45 33.59 16.82
CA ALA A 43 -25.80 33.92 18.08
C ALA A 43 -26.54 35.10 18.75
N GLU A 44 -27.24 34.85 19.85
CA GLU A 44 -27.92 35.91 20.62
C GLU A 44 -27.02 36.37 21.78
N LEU A 45 -26.59 37.64 21.76
CA LEU A 45 -25.77 38.22 22.83
C LEU A 45 -26.65 38.63 24.02
N VAL A 46 -26.41 38.01 25.18
CA VAL A 46 -27.08 38.33 26.46
C VAL A 46 -26.01 38.67 27.50
N GLY A 47 -25.65 39.96 27.59
CA GLY A 47 -24.60 40.45 28.50
C GLY A 47 -23.20 39.87 28.18
N GLU A 48 -22.60 39.19 29.15
CA GLU A 48 -21.30 38.48 29.02
C GLU A 48 -21.44 37.04 28.49
N THR A 49 -22.66 36.62 28.11
CA THR A 49 -22.95 35.31 27.55
C THR A 49 -23.51 35.41 26.14
N VAL A 50 -23.29 34.36 25.34
CA VAL A 50 -23.89 34.15 24.02
C VAL A 50 -24.78 32.92 24.09
N ARG A 51 -26.00 33.04 23.58
CA ARG A 51 -27.00 31.98 23.52
C ARG A 51 -27.07 31.39 22.11
N TYR A 52 -27.03 30.06 22.04
CA TYR A 52 -27.25 29.29 20.82
C TYR A 52 -28.45 28.35 21.03
N GLY A 53 -29.62 28.75 20.54
CA GLY A 53 -30.86 28.03 20.82
C GLY A 53 -31.19 28.02 22.33
N GLN A 54 -31.00 26.87 22.98
CA GLN A 54 -31.29 26.69 24.42
C GLN A 54 -30.04 26.66 25.32
N PHE A 55 -28.84 26.82 24.76
CA PHE A 55 -27.58 26.71 25.50
C PHE A 55 -26.87 28.05 25.59
N ASP A 56 -26.36 28.36 26.79
CA ASP A 56 -25.64 29.61 27.09
C ASP A 56 -24.13 29.32 27.24
N TYR A 57 -23.31 30.13 26.57
CA TYR A 57 -21.85 30.06 26.59
C TYR A 57 -21.21 31.41 26.93
N PRO A 58 -19.98 31.45 27.45
CA PRO A 58 -19.25 32.71 27.64
C PRO A 58 -19.00 33.42 26.30
N LYS A 59 -19.07 34.75 26.27
CA LYS A 59 -18.83 35.54 25.06
C LYS A 59 -17.46 35.28 24.41
N SER A 60 -16.47 34.86 25.20
CA SER A 60 -15.13 34.49 24.71
C SER A 60 -15.12 33.31 23.72
N THR A 61 -16.16 32.45 23.71
CA THR A 61 -16.21 31.28 22.81
C THR A 61 -16.65 31.64 21.38
N LEU A 62 -17.16 32.86 21.15
CA LEU A 62 -17.79 33.26 19.90
C LEU A 62 -16.84 33.15 18.70
N THR A 63 -15.62 33.68 18.82
CA THR A 63 -14.61 33.62 17.75
C THR A 63 -14.18 32.19 17.42
N ARG A 64 -14.09 31.31 18.43
CA ARG A 64 -13.75 29.89 18.26
C ARG A 64 -14.88 29.14 17.57
N ARG A 65 -16.14 29.46 17.92
CA ARG A 65 -17.33 28.91 17.29
C ARG A 65 -17.45 29.33 15.82
N ASP A 66 -17.17 30.58 15.49
CA ASP A 66 -17.23 31.06 14.10
C ASP A 66 -16.22 30.34 13.18
N ARG A 67 -15.05 29.96 13.72
CA ARG A 67 -14.10 29.08 13.02
C ARG A 67 -14.69 27.71 12.73
N LEU A 68 -15.39 27.09 13.69
CA LEU A 68 -16.08 25.81 13.48
C LEU A 68 -17.18 25.92 12.41
N VAL A 69 -17.96 27.00 12.43
CA VAL A 69 -19.00 27.27 11.43
C VAL A 69 -18.38 27.38 10.03
N LYS A 70 -17.28 28.14 9.90
CA LYS A 70 -16.55 28.26 8.63
C LYS A 70 -16.07 26.90 8.12
N ARG A 71 -15.45 26.09 8.99
CA ARG A 71 -14.99 24.73 8.63
C ARG A 71 -16.14 23.82 8.22
N ALA A 72 -17.27 23.89 8.91
CA ALA A 72 -18.46 23.11 8.57
C ALA A 72 -19.01 23.47 7.18
N HIS A 73 -18.94 24.74 6.78
CA HIS A 73 -19.32 25.19 5.43
C HIS A 73 -18.33 24.75 4.35
N GLU A 74 -17.03 24.81 4.63
CA GLU A 74 -15.97 24.50 3.66
C GLU A 74 -15.79 22.99 3.43
N GLN A 75 -15.86 22.20 4.50
CA GLN A 75 -15.52 20.76 4.49
C GLN A 75 -16.74 19.85 4.59
N GLY A 76 -17.87 20.37 5.08
CA GLY A 76 -19.08 19.60 5.38
C GLY A 76 -19.11 19.06 6.82
N PHE A 77 -20.33 18.84 7.33
CA PHE A 77 -20.57 18.49 8.74
C PHE A 77 -19.96 17.13 9.14
N ASP A 78 -20.14 16.08 8.33
CA ASP A 78 -19.63 14.74 8.68
C ASP A 78 -18.10 14.69 8.70
N VAL A 79 -17.44 15.39 7.78
CA VAL A 79 -15.98 15.53 7.73
C VAL A 79 -15.47 16.27 8.97
N LEU A 80 -16.13 17.37 9.38
CA LEU A 80 -15.80 18.08 10.60
C LEU A 80 -15.94 17.19 11.84
N VAL A 81 -17.05 16.45 11.97
CA VAL A 81 -17.29 15.53 13.09
C VAL A 81 -16.20 14.46 13.16
N GLU A 82 -15.90 13.80 12.04
CA GLU A 82 -14.85 12.78 11.97
C GLU A 82 -13.48 13.35 12.37
N HIS A 83 -13.13 14.52 11.85
CA HIS A 83 -11.86 15.18 12.16
C HIS A 83 -11.75 15.49 13.66
N CYS A 84 -12.76 16.14 14.25
CA CYS A 84 -12.73 16.52 15.67
C CYS A 84 -12.80 15.33 16.63
N ALA A 85 -13.63 14.31 16.30
CA ALA A 85 -13.72 13.08 17.08
C ALA A 85 -12.36 12.37 17.14
N TYR A 86 -11.70 12.32 15.98
CA TYR A 86 -10.40 11.71 15.84
C TYR A 86 -9.29 12.48 16.56
N THR A 87 -9.29 13.82 16.50
CA THR A 87 -8.34 14.66 17.23
C THR A 87 -8.37 14.33 18.73
N TRP A 88 -9.56 14.25 19.33
CA TRP A 88 -9.70 13.91 20.74
C TRP A 88 -9.32 12.48 21.06
N PHE A 89 -9.72 11.51 20.21
CA PHE A 89 -9.32 10.12 20.36
C PHE A 89 -7.79 9.97 20.42
N ASN A 90 -7.08 10.59 19.48
CA ASN A 90 -5.62 10.52 19.40
C ASN A 90 -4.93 11.18 20.59
N ARG A 91 -5.40 12.34 21.06
CA ARG A 91 -4.85 13.02 22.23
C ARG A 91 -4.95 12.16 23.48
N LEU A 92 -6.12 11.54 23.67
CA LEU A 92 -6.36 10.69 24.83
C LEU A 92 -5.55 9.39 24.75
N CYS A 93 -5.41 8.79 23.56
CA CYS A 93 -4.50 7.65 23.37
C CYS A 93 -3.04 8.01 23.66
N ALA A 94 -2.59 9.18 23.21
CA ALA A 94 -1.25 9.68 23.48
C ALA A 94 -1.01 9.92 24.98
N ILE A 95 -1.94 10.59 25.67
CA ILE A 95 -1.87 10.79 27.13
C ILE A 95 -1.88 9.44 27.85
N ARG A 96 -2.72 8.49 27.42
CA ARG A 96 -2.78 7.14 28.02
C ARG A 96 -1.47 6.40 27.89
N TYR A 97 -0.82 6.47 26.73
CA TYR A 97 0.51 5.90 26.56
C TYR A 97 1.53 6.60 27.47
N MET A 98 1.55 7.93 27.48
CA MET A 98 2.50 8.71 28.27
C MET A 98 2.37 8.52 29.78
N GLU A 99 1.14 8.42 30.32
CA GLU A 99 0.94 8.24 31.76
C GLU A 99 1.39 6.87 32.26
N ILE A 100 1.19 5.80 31.46
CA ILE A 100 1.61 4.45 31.82
C ILE A 100 3.15 4.38 31.91
N HIS A 101 3.84 5.14 31.08
CA HIS A 101 5.31 5.21 31.06
C HIS A 101 5.89 6.31 31.96
N GLY A 102 5.05 7.08 32.67
CA GLY A 102 5.51 8.17 33.53
C GLY A 102 6.19 9.31 32.76
N TYR A 103 5.71 9.62 31.56
CA TYR A 103 6.26 10.68 30.70
C TYR A 103 5.60 12.06 30.91
N LEU A 104 4.61 12.15 31.80
CA LEU A 104 4.02 13.43 32.21
C LEU A 104 4.89 14.08 33.29
N ASP A 105 5.28 15.34 33.09
CA ASP A 105 6.27 16.02 33.94
C ASP A 105 5.83 16.20 35.40
N HIS A 106 4.52 16.27 35.65
CA HIS A 106 3.96 16.36 37.01
C HIS A 106 3.98 15.03 37.77
N GLY A 107 4.23 13.90 37.10
CA GLY A 107 4.45 12.58 37.73
C GLY A 107 3.20 11.80 38.14
N PHE A 108 1.99 12.26 37.81
CA PHE A 108 0.72 11.59 38.14
C PHE A 108 -0.01 11.14 36.87
N ARG A 109 -0.92 10.16 36.96
CA ARG A 109 -1.73 9.69 35.83
C ARG A 109 -2.95 10.58 35.59
N MET A 110 -3.15 10.97 34.34
CA MET A 110 -4.22 11.90 33.95
C MET A 110 -5.56 11.17 33.76
N LEU A 111 -5.59 10.05 33.04
CA LEU A 111 -6.81 9.32 32.66
C LEU A 111 -7.17 8.18 33.60
N SER A 112 -6.23 7.75 34.45
CA SER A 112 -6.41 6.59 35.33
C SER A 112 -5.83 6.85 36.72
N HIS A 113 -5.99 5.89 37.62
CA HIS A 113 -5.39 5.92 38.95
C HIS A 113 -4.81 4.52 39.26
N PRO A 114 -3.59 4.42 39.81
CA PRO A 114 -2.91 3.15 40.04
C PRO A 114 -3.63 2.25 41.05
N ASP A 115 -4.06 2.81 42.19
CA ASP A 115 -4.68 2.03 43.28
C ASP A 115 -6.22 2.03 43.31
N ASN A 116 -6.87 2.92 42.57
CA ASN A 116 -8.33 3.09 42.59
C ASN A 116 -8.88 3.13 41.17
N PRO A 117 -9.37 1.99 40.65
CA PRO A 117 -9.82 1.88 39.27
C PRO A 117 -10.91 2.89 38.87
N ASN A 118 -11.71 3.39 39.82
CA ASN A 118 -12.84 4.27 39.54
C ASN A 118 -12.55 5.77 39.72
N SER A 119 -11.33 6.17 40.12
CA SER A 119 -10.94 7.58 40.26
C SER A 119 -9.88 8.00 39.23
N PHE A 120 -9.38 9.22 39.36
CA PHE A 120 -8.33 9.83 38.53
C PHE A 120 -7.25 10.38 39.47
N GLU A 121 -6.00 9.96 39.31
CA GLU A 121 -4.92 10.32 40.26
C GLU A 121 -4.67 11.84 40.31
N VAL A 122 -4.78 12.53 39.18
CA VAL A 122 -4.68 13.99 39.11
C VAL A 122 -5.68 14.74 39.99
N LEU A 123 -6.85 14.14 40.30
CA LEU A 123 -7.85 14.76 41.17
C LEU A 123 -7.50 14.63 42.66
N ASP A 124 -6.61 13.72 43.01
CA ASP A 124 -6.08 13.56 44.38
C ASP A 124 -4.87 14.47 44.61
N HIS A 125 -4.21 14.90 43.53
CA HIS A 125 -2.98 15.72 43.53
C HIS A 125 -3.14 17.07 42.79
N VAL A 126 -4.33 17.69 42.89
CA VAL A 126 -4.63 18.97 42.22
C VAL A 126 -3.59 20.07 42.52
N PRO A 127 -3.10 20.28 43.76
CA PRO A 127 -2.13 21.34 44.05
C PRO A 127 -0.80 21.18 43.30
N GLU A 128 -0.28 19.95 43.22
CA GLU A 128 0.98 19.62 42.56
C GLU A 128 0.85 19.70 41.03
N VAL A 129 -0.24 19.15 40.49
CA VAL A 129 -0.52 19.18 39.06
C VAL A 129 -0.78 20.61 38.57
N ALA A 130 -1.53 21.41 39.34
CA ALA A 130 -1.78 22.80 39.02
C ALA A 130 -0.51 23.66 39.11
N GLU A 131 0.40 23.41 40.05
CA GLU A 131 1.69 24.11 40.08
C GLU A 131 2.51 23.86 38.80
N ALA A 132 2.49 22.63 38.29
CA ALA A 132 3.24 22.25 37.09
C ALA A 132 2.61 22.77 35.79
N LEU A 133 1.27 22.77 35.69
CA LEU A 133 0.55 23.03 34.44
C LEU A 133 -0.10 24.43 34.37
N LEU A 134 -0.62 24.95 35.49
CA LEU A 134 -1.41 26.19 35.58
C LEU A 134 -1.09 26.98 36.87
N PRO A 135 0.17 27.41 37.08
CA PRO A 135 0.57 28.08 38.32
C PRO A 135 -0.28 29.32 38.63
N GLU A 136 -0.78 30.02 37.60
CA GLU A 136 -1.64 31.20 37.73
C GLU A 136 -3.06 30.88 38.21
N LYS A 137 -3.61 29.70 37.91
CA LYS A 137 -4.95 29.27 38.36
C LYS A 137 -4.92 28.36 39.60
N LYS A 138 -3.74 28.05 40.14
CA LYS A 138 -3.58 27.13 41.28
C LYS A 138 -4.49 27.46 42.46
N ALA A 139 -4.51 28.72 42.89
CA ALA A 139 -5.33 29.13 44.04
C ALA A 139 -6.83 28.86 43.80
N GLN A 140 -7.31 29.16 42.60
CA GLN A 140 -8.69 28.90 42.19
C GLN A 140 -8.98 27.39 42.17
N LEU A 141 -8.13 26.57 41.53
CA LEU A 141 -8.36 25.12 41.42
C LEU A 141 -8.33 24.42 42.80
N VAL A 142 -7.48 24.87 43.72
CA VAL A 142 -7.45 24.38 45.10
C VAL A 142 -8.73 24.75 45.85
N GLU A 143 -9.22 25.98 45.70
CA GLU A 143 -10.49 26.41 46.29
C GLU A 143 -11.68 25.62 45.73
N MET A 144 -11.70 25.40 44.41
CA MET A 144 -12.70 24.56 43.74
C MET A 144 -12.67 23.13 44.29
N LYS A 145 -11.49 22.55 44.55
CA LYS A 145 -11.37 21.21 45.14
C LYS A 145 -11.91 21.15 46.56
N LEU A 146 -11.65 22.18 47.37
CA LEU A 146 -12.16 22.28 48.74
C LEU A 146 -13.69 22.43 48.81
N SER A 147 -14.31 22.97 47.75
CA SER A 147 -15.78 23.06 47.64
C SER A 147 -16.49 21.71 47.45
N GLY A 148 -15.76 20.68 46.98
CA GLY A 148 -16.19 19.29 46.94
C GLY A 148 -17.23 18.91 45.88
N ASN A 149 -17.69 19.84 45.04
CA ASN A 149 -18.73 19.58 44.03
C ASN A 149 -18.33 19.96 42.58
N GLN A 150 -17.04 20.20 42.32
CA GLN A 150 -16.54 20.70 41.03
C GLN A 150 -15.50 19.79 40.37
N ASP A 151 -15.40 18.51 40.75
CA ASP A 151 -14.37 17.58 40.24
C ASP A 151 -14.35 17.46 38.71
N GLU A 152 -15.49 17.43 38.03
CA GLU A 152 -15.56 17.41 36.55
C GLU A 152 -14.96 18.69 35.93
N ALA A 153 -15.26 19.85 36.51
CA ALA A 153 -14.74 21.14 36.02
C ALA A 153 -13.23 21.26 36.26
N ILE A 154 -12.74 20.82 37.42
CA ILE A 154 -11.32 20.76 37.74
C ILE A 154 -10.60 19.82 36.78
N TYR A 155 -11.13 18.60 36.59
CA TYR A 155 -10.56 17.61 35.68
C TYR A 155 -10.42 18.16 34.26
N ARG A 156 -11.47 18.81 33.76
CA ARG A 156 -11.49 19.42 32.42
C ARG A 156 -10.38 20.47 32.27
N GLU A 157 -10.22 21.38 33.23
CA GLU A 157 -9.16 22.40 33.20
C GLU A 157 -7.76 21.77 33.23
N LEU A 158 -7.54 20.76 34.07
CA LEU A 158 -6.25 20.05 34.15
C LEU A 158 -5.91 19.30 32.85
N LEU A 159 -6.90 18.63 32.25
CA LEU A 159 -6.71 17.90 30.99
C LEU A 159 -6.37 18.86 29.83
N LEU A 160 -7.03 20.01 29.77
CA LEU A 160 -6.72 21.04 28.76
C LEU A 160 -5.32 21.62 28.98
N ALA A 161 -4.96 21.93 30.22
CA ALA A 161 -3.63 22.42 30.53
C ALA A 161 -2.52 21.42 30.20
N GLN A 162 -2.78 20.13 30.40
CA GLN A 162 -1.86 19.08 29.98
C GLN A 162 -1.69 19.03 28.46
N CYS A 163 -2.78 19.19 27.70
CA CYS A 163 -2.70 19.33 26.24
C CYS A 163 -1.84 20.54 25.85
N HIS A 164 -2.01 21.69 26.52
CA HIS A 164 -1.23 22.91 26.25
C HIS A 164 0.25 22.74 26.58
N ALA A 165 0.58 22.07 27.70
CA ALA A 165 1.97 21.77 28.04
C ALA A 165 2.62 20.88 26.97
N LEU A 166 1.90 19.86 26.48
CA LEU A 166 2.37 18.94 25.45
C LEU A 166 2.46 19.60 24.06
N HIS A 167 1.68 20.65 23.78
CA HIS A 167 1.75 21.41 22.52
C HIS A 167 3.16 21.92 22.23
N ARG A 168 3.94 22.31 23.26
CA ARG A 168 5.31 22.80 23.07
C ARG A 168 6.20 21.76 22.39
N ALA A 169 6.13 20.50 22.83
CA ALA A 169 6.96 19.42 22.30
C ALA A 169 6.34 18.74 21.08
N MET A 170 5.01 18.73 20.99
CA MET A 170 4.24 18.00 19.97
C MET A 170 3.12 18.88 19.37
N PRO A 171 3.48 20.01 18.72
CA PRO A 171 2.50 20.95 18.18
C PRO A 171 1.69 20.37 17.01
N PHE A 172 2.15 19.26 16.44
CA PHE A 172 1.44 18.55 15.38
C PHE A 172 0.23 17.75 15.91
N LEU A 173 0.21 17.34 17.19
CA LEU A 173 -0.83 16.48 17.78
C LEU A 173 -1.71 17.24 18.79
N PHE A 174 -1.09 18.06 19.63
CA PHE A 174 -1.78 18.92 20.59
C PHE A 174 -1.88 20.32 20.00
N GLU A 175 -3.04 20.95 20.10
CA GLU A 175 -3.27 22.30 19.59
C GLU A 175 -2.84 23.37 20.60
N ALA A 176 -2.65 24.59 20.11
CA ALA A 176 -2.29 25.75 20.94
C ALA A 176 -3.48 26.16 21.83
N VAL A 177 -3.21 27.01 22.83
CA VAL A 177 -4.24 27.63 23.66
C VAL A 177 -5.26 28.37 22.76
N ASP A 178 -6.55 28.28 23.12
CA ASP A 178 -7.68 28.91 22.41
C ASP A 178 -8.06 28.28 21.06
N ASP A 179 -7.71 27.01 20.87
CA ASP A 179 -8.10 26.27 19.68
C ASP A 179 -9.60 25.92 19.64
N GLU A 180 -10.23 25.89 18.48
CA GLU A 180 -11.65 25.54 18.37
C GLU A 180 -12.00 24.13 18.87
N ALA A 181 -11.08 23.16 18.79
CA ALA A 181 -11.31 21.77 19.15
C ALA A 181 -11.57 21.59 20.65
N GLU A 182 -11.10 22.50 21.53
CA GLU A 182 -11.40 22.39 22.98
C GLU A 182 -12.86 22.64 23.32
N LEU A 183 -13.61 23.37 22.48
CA LEU A 183 -15.06 23.48 22.64
C LEU A 183 -15.77 22.13 22.45
N LEU A 184 -15.14 21.24 21.70
CA LEU A 184 -15.66 19.91 21.34
C LEU A 184 -15.13 18.79 22.25
N LEU A 185 -14.33 19.11 23.28
CA LEU A 185 -13.95 18.13 24.30
C LEU A 185 -15.23 17.60 24.97
N PRO A 186 -15.51 16.29 24.93
CA PRO A 186 -16.72 15.70 25.49
C PRO A 186 -16.98 16.07 26.95
N ASP A 187 -18.26 16.13 27.34
CA ASP A 187 -18.66 16.31 28.74
C ASP A 187 -18.66 14.98 29.50
N ASN A 188 -18.78 15.07 30.83
CA ASN A 188 -19.00 13.94 31.72
C ASN A 188 -17.85 12.92 31.69
N LEU A 189 -16.62 13.42 31.58
CA LEU A 189 -15.42 12.61 31.44
C LEU A 189 -15.11 11.82 32.72
N THR A 190 -15.51 12.33 33.89
CA THR A 190 -15.24 11.66 35.18
C THR A 190 -16.28 10.61 35.57
N ARG A 191 -17.35 10.43 34.78
CA ARG A 191 -18.39 9.43 35.06
C ARG A 191 -17.92 8.01 34.76
N THR A 192 -18.57 7.03 35.38
CA THR A 192 -18.28 5.59 35.17
C THR A 192 -18.66 5.09 33.77
N ASP A 193 -19.57 5.77 33.08
CA ASP A 193 -20.00 5.48 31.71
C ASP A 193 -19.31 6.38 30.66
N SER A 194 -18.22 7.06 31.04
CA SER A 194 -17.51 7.98 30.14
C SER A 194 -16.71 7.25 29.06
N ILE A 195 -16.44 7.96 27.97
CA ILE A 195 -15.59 7.49 26.86
C ILE A 195 -14.15 7.16 27.31
N LEU A 196 -13.68 7.76 28.41
CA LEU A 196 -12.34 7.51 28.96
C LEU A 196 -12.25 6.12 29.60
N ARG A 197 -13.33 5.67 30.27
CA ARG A 197 -13.37 4.33 30.88
C ARG A 197 -13.26 3.23 29.84
N GLY A 198 -13.87 3.42 28.68
CA GLY A 198 -13.67 2.51 27.54
C GLY A 198 -12.19 2.35 27.14
N LEU A 199 -11.42 3.45 27.14
CA LEU A 199 -10.00 3.45 26.78
C LEU A 199 -9.13 2.76 27.85
N VAL A 200 -9.39 3.08 29.12
CA VAL A 200 -8.59 2.61 30.27
C VAL A 200 -8.91 1.15 30.59
N ASP A 201 -10.19 0.78 30.64
CA ASP A 201 -10.65 -0.54 31.08
C ASP A 201 -10.71 -1.54 29.91
N GLY A 202 -10.88 -1.05 28.68
CA GLY A 202 -11.00 -1.88 27.47
C GLY A 202 -9.67 -2.42 26.94
N ILE A 203 -8.55 -1.81 27.31
CA ILE A 203 -7.21 -2.18 26.87
C ILE A 203 -6.27 -2.32 28.08
N PRO A 204 -5.84 -3.55 28.42
CA PRO A 204 -4.91 -3.81 29.51
C PRO A 204 -3.59 -3.03 29.41
N GLU A 205 -2.98 -2.64 30.54
CA GLU A 205 -1.71 -1.88 30.57
C GLU A 205 -0.54 -2.62 29.89
N GLU A 206 -0.57 -3.96 29.84
CA GLU A 206 0.40 -4.79 29.11
C GLU A 206 0.38 -4.56 27.59
N ASP A 207 -0.77 -4.19 27.02
CA ASP A 207 -0.90 -3.91 25.58
C ASP A 207 -0.35 -2.53 25.23
N TRP A 208 -0.15 -1.65 26.22
CA TRP A 208 0.39 -0.30 26.02
C TRP A 208 1.93 -0.24 26.06
N GLN A 209 2.63 -1.33 26.40
CA GLN A 209 4.09 -1.31 26.58
C GLN A 209 4.85 -0.96 25.29
N GLU A 210 4.31 -1.35 24.14
CA GLU A 210 4.90 -1.10 22.82
C GLU A 210 4.21 0.10 22.16
N VAL A 211 4.99 1.03 21.60
CA VAL A 211 4.45 2.26 20.99
C VAL A 211 3.57 1.97 19.77
N GLU A 212 3.75 0.82 19.13
CA GLU A 212 2.94 0.30 18.03
C GLU A 212 1.45 0.19 18.38
N VAL A 213 1.07 0.11 19.66
CA VAL A 213 -0.32 0.12 20.13
C VAL A 213 -1.12 1.26 19.51
N ILE A 214 -0.50 2.43 19.36
CA ILE A 214 -1.10 3.64 18.79
C ILE A 214 -1.42 3.44 17.30
N GLY A 215 -0.52 2.77 16.58
CA GLY A 215 -0.73 2.44 15.18
C GLY A 215 -1.87 1.43 14.97
N TRP A 216 -1.99 0.44 15.87
CA TRP A 216 -3.11 -0.51 15.85
C TRP A 216 -4.45 0.13 16.19
N LEU A 217 -4.47 1.03 17.19
CA LEU A 217 -5.64 1.81 17.55
C LEU A 217 -6.18 2.59 16.35
N TYR A 218 -5.30 3.29 15.63
CA TYR A 218 -5.67 3.99 14.40
C TYR A 218 -6.25 3.08 13.33
N GLN A 219 -5.58 1.95 13.06
CA GLN A 219 -6.02 1.01 12.02
C GLN A 219 -7.43 0.49 12.30
N PHE A 220 -7.68 0.04 13.53
CA PHE A 220 -8.99 -0.50 13.90
C PHE A 220 -10.04 0.60 14.05
N TYR A 221 -9.65 1.83 14.40
CA TYR A 221 -10.56 2.97 14.44
C TYR A 221 -11.21 3.22 13.07
N ILE A 222 -10.45 3.11 11.97
CA ILE A 222 -10.96 3.40 10.63
C ILE A 222 -11.42 2.17 9.82
N SER A 223 -11.36 0.96 10.39
CA SER A 223 -11.58 -0.28 9.63
C SER A 223 -12.97 -0.37 9.00
N GLU A 224 -14.02 0.09 9.70
CA GLU A 224 -15.38 0.12 9.17
C GLU A 224 -15.51 1.07 7.96
N LYS A 225 -14.77 2.20 7.96
CA LYS A 225 -14.75 3.13 6.82
C LYS A 225 -14.03 2.50 5.63
N LYS A 226 -12.92 1.79 5.86
CA LYS A 226 -12.21 1.02 4.83
C LYS A 226 -13.12 0.01 4.13
N ASP A 227 -13.87 -0.78 4.90
CA ASP A 227 -14.79 -1.79 4.33
C ASP A 227 -15.93 -1.16 3.50
N ALA A 228 -16.33 0.09 3.79
CA ALA A 228 -17.36 0.79 3.03
C ALA A 228 -16.90 1.29 1.64
N VAL A 229 -15.61 1.60 1.49
CA VAL A 229 -15.02 2.22 0.29
C VAL A 229 -14.28 1.24 -0.61
N ILE A 230 -13.88 0.07 -0.09
CA ILE A 230 -13.14 -0.94 -0.85
C ILE A 230 -13.96 -1.46 -2.05
N GLY A 231 -13.30 -1.59 -3.21
CA GLY A 231 -13.92 -2.10 -4.44
C GLY A 231 -14.74 -1.08 -5.25
N LYS A 232 -14.79 0.19 -4.84
CA LYS A 232 -15.43 1.30 -5.58
C LYS A 232 -14.39 2.26 -6.16
N VAL A 233 -14.81 3.16 -7.05
CA VAL A 233 -13.98 4.31 -7.43
C VAL A 233 -13.84 5.21 -6.20
N VAL A 234 -12.60 5.44 -5.77
CA VAL A 234 -12.30 6.07 -4.48
C VAL A 234 -12.14 7.58 -4.66
N LYS A 235 -12.90 8.39 -3.93
CA LYS A 235 -12.72 9.85 -3.90
C LYS A 235 -11.43 10.22 -3.15
N SER A 236 -10.88 11.41 -3.41
CA SER A 236 -9.63 11.87 -2.76
C SER A 236 -9.66 11.75 -1.22
N GLU A 237 -10.77 12.12 -0.59
CA GLU A 237 -10.99 12.03 0.87
C GLU A 237 -10.98 10.59 1.44
N ASP A 238 -11.20 9.60 0.59
CA ASP A 238 -11.31 8.18 0.97
C ASP A 238 -10.08 7.36 0.55
N ILE A 239 -9.12 7.97 -0.17
CA ILE A 239 -7.88 7.29 -0.60
C ILE A 239 -7.14 6.68 0.60
N PRO A 240 -6.89 7.41 1.72
CA PRO A 240 -6.18 6.84 2.86
C PRO A 240 -6.86 5.58 3.41
N ALA A 241 -8.19 5.60 3.54
CA ALA A 241 -8.94 4.46 4.04
C ALA A 241 -8.90 3.26 3.08
N ALA A 242 -8.94 3.50 1.76
CA ALA A 242 -8.96 2.44 0.76
C ALA A 242 -7.61 1.74 0.57
N THR A 243 -6.49 2.45 0.78
CA THR A 243 -5.14 1.94 0.49
C THR A 243 -4.39 1.45 1.73
N GLN A 244 -4.91 1.68 2.94
CA GLN A 244 -4.21 1.34 4.18
C GLN A 244 -4.08 -0.16 4.41
N LEU A 245 -2.84 -0.65 4.46
CA LEU A 245 -2.47 -2.03 4.77
C LEU A 245 -1.30 -2.01 5.75
N PHE A 246 -1.41 -2.77 6.84
CA PHE A 246 -0.36 -2.86 7.84
C PHE A 246 0.81 -3.70 7.36
N THR A 247 2.04 -3.35 7.74
CA THR A 247 3.21 -4.18 7.47
C THR A 247 3.53 -4.97 8.73
N PRO A 248 3.46 -6.32 8.72
CA PRO A 248 3.78 -7.15 9.88
C PRO A 248 5.20 -6.84 10.38
N ASN A 249 5.40 -6.85 11.70
CA ASN A 249 6.67 -6.44 12.31
C ASN A 249 7.88 -7.15 11.68
N TRP A 250 7.82 -8.47 11.47
CA TRP A 250 8.91 -9.21 10.82
C TRP A 250 9.23 -8.74 9.39
N ILE A 251 8.24 -8.28 8.62
CA ILE A 251 8.47 -7.69 7.29
C ILE A 251 9.12 -6.33 7.43
N VAL A 252 8.69 -5.52 8.42
CA VAL A 252 9.32 -4.23 8.73
C VAL A 252 10.80 -4.43 9.08
N GLN A 253 11.09 -5.37 9.97
CA GLN A 253 12.45 -5.78 10.35
C GLN A 253 13.24 -6.22 9.11
N TYR A 254 12.72 -7.14 8.31
CA TYR A 254 13.36 -7.55 7.05
C TYR A 254 13.70 -6.35 6.15
N LEU A 255 12.73 -5.46 5.92
CA LEU A 255 12.87 -4.31 5.03
C LEU A 255 13.96 -3.35 5.50
N VAL A 256 13.95 -2.97 6.78
CA VAL A 256 14.90 -2.00 7.34
C VAL A 256 16.28 -2.63 7.53
N GLN A 257 16.36 -3.84 8.05
CA GLN A 257 17.64 -4.52 8.29
C GLN A 257 18.37 -4.81 6.98
N ASN A 258 17.65 -5.17 5.90
CA ASN A 258 18.23 -5.39 4.57
C ASN A 258 18.38 -4.11 3.72
N SER A 259 18.01 -2.94 4.24
CA SER A 259 18.26 -1.65 3.59
C SER A 259 19.22 -0.78 4.40
N VAL A 260 18.78 -0.24 5.54
CA VAL A 260 19.58 0.60 6.45
C VAL A 260 20.72 -0.21 7.07
N GLY A 261 20.42 -1.37 7.64
CA GLY A 261 21.42 -2.25 8.24
C GLY A 261 22.43 -2.76 7.20
N ARG A 262 21.95 -3.11 6.01
CA ARG A 262 22.79 -3.50 4.86
C ARG A 262 23.74 -2.37 4.43
N GLN A 263 23.27 -1.12 4.38
CA GLN A 263 24.11 0.04 4.04
C GLN A 263 25.32 0.14 4.99
N TRP A 264 25.09 -0.07 6.30
CA TRP A 264 26.15 -0.06 7.31
C TRP A 264 27.11 -1.24 7.12
N LEU A 265 26.58 -2.46 7.02
CA LEU A 265 27.36 -3.70 6.89
C LEU A 265 28.14 -3.80 5.57
N GLN A 266 27.70 -3.12 4.50
CA GLN A 266 28.48 -3.03 3.27
C GLN A 266 29.81 -2.30 3.49
N THR A 267 29.82 -1.29 4.36
CA THR A 267 31.03 -0.49 4.68
C THR A 267 31.81 -1.10 5.83
N TYR A 268 31.12 -1.68 6.82
CA TYR A 268 31.71 -2.29 8.01
C TYR A 268 31.22 -3.74 8.17
N PRO A 269 31.75 -4.70 7.38
CA PRO A 269 31.27 -6.08 7.37
C PRO A 269 31.40 -6.82 8.71
N ASP A 270 32.38 -6.44 9.53
CA ASP A 270 32.66 -7.04 10.85
C ASP A 270 31.87 -6.38 12.00
N SER A 271 30.94 -5.46 11.70
CA SER A 271 30.14 -4.77 12.72
C SER A 271 29.28 -5.75 13.53
N PRO A 272 29.22 -5.62 14.87
CA PRO A 272 28.39 -6.44 15.73
C PRO A 272 26.89 -6.22 15.51
N LEU A 273 26.49 -5.16 14.78
CA LEU A 273 25.09 -4.87 14.44
C LEU A 273 24.38 -6.07 13.82
N LYS A 274 25.10 -6.88 13.03
CA LYS A 274 24.58 -8.11 12.41
C LYS A 274 23.91 -9.04 13.42
N GLY A 275 24.48 -9.18 14.63
CA GLY A 275 23.94 -10.04 15.69
C GLY A 275 22.64 -9.53 16.34
N LYS A 276 22.22 -8.30 16.01
CA LYS A 276 20.96 -7.69 16.48
C LYS A 276 19.87 -7.65 15.39
N MET A 277 20.14 -8.19 14.19
CA MET A 277 19.26 -8.10 13.03
C MET A 277 18.80 -9.49 12.58
N ASP A 278 17.84 -10.07 13.28
CA ASP A 278 17.36 -11.44 13.06
C ASP A 278 16.86 -11.73 11.63
N TYR A 279 16.35 -10.70 10.95
CA TYR A 279 15.81 -10.79 9.59
C TYR A 279 16.77 -10.28 8.51
N TYR A 280 18.03 -9.98 8.87
CA TYR A 280 19.08 -9.67 7.90
C TYR A 280 19.45 -10.90 7.07
N ILE A 281 19.38 -10.79 5.75
CA ILE A 281 19.79 -11.86 4.83
C ILE A 281 21.23 -11.62 4.41
N GLU A 282 22.12 -12.51 4.84
CA GLU A 282 23.51 -12.47 4.41
C GLU A 282 23.62 -12.55 2.88
N PRO A 283 24.40 -11.66 2.23
CA PRO A 283 24.60 -11.72 0.79
C PRO A 283 25.17 -13.09 0.40
N ALA A 284 24.67 -13.65 -0.70
CA ALA A 284 25.26 -14.84 -1.31
C ALA A 284 26.75 -14.61 -1.64
N GLU A 285 27.54 -15.68 -1.65
CA GLU A 285 28.93 -15.63 -2.10
C GLU A 285 29.00 -15.15 -3.55
N GLN A 286 29.76 -14.09 -3.78
CA GLN A 286 29.92 -13.44 -5.08
C GLN A 286 31.25 -13.83 -5.73
N THR A 287 31.34 -13.76 -7.06
CA THR A 287 32.62 -13.97 -7.76
C THR A 287 33.58 -12.80 -7.49
N PRO A 288 34.91 -13.00 -7.67
CA PRO A 288 35.90 -11.93 -7.48
C PRO A 288 35.63 -10.67 -8.31
N GLU A 289 35.11 -10.82 -9.53
CA GLU A 289 34.77 -9.70 -10.42
C GLU A 289 33.58 -8.89 -9.89
N VAL A 290 32.61 -9.56 -9.28
CA VAL A 290 31.46 -8.91 -8.64
C VAL A 290 31.88 -8.21 -7.36
N GLN A 291 32.74 -8.84 -6.55
CA GLN A 291 33.31 -8.22 -5.35
C GLN A 291 34.08 -6.94 -5.67
N ALA A 292 34.89 -6.94 -6.74
CA ALA A 292 35.61 -5.75 -7.19
C ALA A 292 34.66 -4.63 -7.64
N GLN A 293 33.56 -4.95 -8.34
CA GLN A 293 32.53 -3.98 -8.72
C GLN A 293 31.84 -3.38 -7.49
N LEU A 294 31.51 -4.21 -6.49
CA LEU A 294 30.89 -3.76 -5.24
C LEU A 294 31.84 -2.84 -4.45
N ALA A 295 33.11 -3.23 -4.30
CA ALA A 295 34.12 -2.41 -3.63
C ALA A 295 34.34 -1.04 -4.29
N ALA A 296 34.13 -0.92 -5.60
CA ALA A 296 34.25 0.34 -6.33
C ALA A 296 33.10 1.33 -6.06
N ILE A 297 31.93 0.84 -5.65
CA ILE A 297 30.75 1.67 -5.37
C ILE A 297 30.49 1.86 -3.87
N THR A 298 31.08 1.02 -3.02
CA THR A 298 30.99 1.12 -1.57
C THR A 298 31.94 2.20 -1.04
N PRO A 299 31.46 3.15 -0.23
CA PRO A 299 32.33 4.17 0.37
C PRO A 299 33.31 3.54 1.36
N ALA A 300 34.48 4.16 1.56
CA ALA A 300 35.48 3.69 2.50
C ALA A 300 35.08 3.91 3.98
N SER A 301 34.26 4.94 4.23
CA SER A 301 33.71 5.25 5.55
C SER A 301 32.39 6.01 5.41
N ILE A 302 31.46 5.72 6.32
CA ILE A 302 30.18 6.42 6.49
C ILE A 302 30.08 6.88 7.95
N GLU A 303 29.66 8.13 8.15
CA GLU A 303 29.30 8.68 9.45
C GLU A 303 27.80 8.49 9.73
N PRO A 304 27.38 8.13 10.96
CA PRO A 304 25.97 7.89 11.28
C PRO A 304 25.04 9.04 10.87
N GLU A 305 25.40 10.31 11.08
CA GLU A 305 24.58 11.49 10.75
C GLU A 305 24.34 11.66 9.24
N SER A 306 25.18 11.03 8.41
CA SER A 306 25.07 11.16 6.95
C SER A 306 24.03 10.23 6.33
N ILE A 307 23.57 9.21 7.08
CA ILE A 307 22.65 8.18 6.58
C ILE A 307 21.21 8.72 6.57
N LYS A 308 20.68 9.05 5.40
CA LYS A 308 19.30 9.55 5.29
C LYS A 308 18.35 8.42 4.87
N VAL A 309 17.29 8.22 5.65
CA VAL A 309 16.26 7.19 5.47
C VAL A 309 14.91 7.84 5.23
N LEU A 310 14.26 7.47 4.12
CA LEU A 310 12.92 7.94 3.78
C LEU A 310 11.91 6.80 3.79
N ASP A 311 10.77 7.03 4.43
CA ASP A 311 9.52 6.34 4.11
C ASP A 311 8.53 7.32 3.43
N PRO A 312 8.29 7.19 2.11
CA PRO A 312 7.45 8.11 1.36
C PRO A 312 5.94 7.82 1.47
N ALA A 313 5.54 6.80 2.24
CA ALA A 313 4.15 6.48 2.54
C ALA A 313 4.07 5.88 3.97
N CYS A 314 4.49 6.69 4.95
CA CYS A 314 4.92 6.17 6.25
C CYS A 314 3.80 5.63 7.13
N GLY A 315 2.54 5.95 6.85
CA GLY A 315 1.42 5.58 7.69
C GLY A 315 1.67 6.00 9.14
N SER A 316 1.43 5.07 10.07
CA SER A 316 1.68 5.24 11.51
C SER A 316 3.16 5.10 11.92
N GLY A 317 4.11 4.99 10.98
CA GLY A 317 5.54 5.10 11.25
C GLY A 317 6.27 3.81 11.62
N HIS A 318 5.68 2.62 11.43
CA HIS A 318 6.31 1.34 11.83
C HIS A 318 7.70 1.11 11.20
N ILE A 319 7.85 1.42 9.91
CA ILE A 319 9.15 1.36 9.22
C ILE A 319 10.16 2.34 9.84
N LEU A 320 9.69 3.53 10.23
CA LEU A 320 10.55 4.56 10.81
C LEU A 320 10.97 4.21 12.25
N ILE A 321 10.11 3.55 13.02
CA ILE A 321 10.43 3.04 14.37
C ILE A 321 11.56 1.99 14.28
N GLU A 322 11.46 1.04 13.36
CA GLU A 322 12.54 0.06 13.17
C GLU A 322 13.81 0.72 12.63
N ALA A 323 13.69 1.71 11.73
CA ALA A 323 14.83 2.49 11.27
C ALA A 323 15.53 3.23 12.42
N TYR A 324 14.76 3.80 13.35
CA TYR A 324 15.28 4.41 14.57
C TYR A 324 16.09 3.41 15.41
N ASN A 325 15.56 2.20 15.62
CA ASN A 325 16.25 1.15 16.38
C ASN A 325 17.58 0.73 15.72
N VAL A 326 17.60 0.53 14.41
CA VAL A 326 18.83 0.18 13.67
C VAL A 326 19.85 1.32 13.73
N LEU A 327 19.41 2.57 13.52
CA LEU A 327 20.27 3.75 13.59
C LEU A 327 20.83 3.95 14.99
N LYS A 328 20.02 3.79 16.04
CA LYS A 328 20.48 3.87 17.44
C LYS A 328 21.63 2.92 17.69
N ASN A 329 21.50 1.66 17.28
CA ASN A 329 22.57 0.68 17.41
C ASN A 329 23.86 1.10 16.65
N ILE A 330 23.72 1.72 15.47
CA ILE A 330 24.84 2.26 14.69
C ILE A 330 25.55 3.40 15.44
N TYR A 331 24.80 4.35 16.01
CA TYR A 331 25.37 5.46 16.79
C TYR A 331 26.05 4.97 18.07
N GLU A 332 25.45 4.01 18.78
CA GLU A 332 26.02 3.38 19.98
C GLU A 332 27.35 2.69 19.66
N GLU A 333 27.42 1.94 18.55
CA GLU A 333 28.66 1.30 18.07
C GLU A 333 29.76 2.33 17.80
N ARG A 334 29.39 3.53 17.34
CA ARG A 334 30.30 4.65 17.10
C ARG A 334 30.69 5.45 18.35
N GLY A 335 30.18 5.07 19.52
CA GLY A 335 30.55 5.69 20.79
C GLY A 335 29.84 7.01 21.10
N TYR A 336 28.72 7.30 20.44
CA TYR A 336 27.91 8.47 20.74
C TYR A 336 27.29 8.34 22.14
N ARG A 337 27.05 9.49 22.78
CA ARG A 337 26.39 9.52 24.08
C ARG A 337 24.92 9.15 23.91
N ALA A 338 24.46 8.11 24.60
CA ALA A 338 23.09 7.61 24.51
C ALA A 338 21.99 8.69 24.57
N ARG A 339 22.18 9.75 25.36
CA ARG A 339 21.23 10.87 25.49
C ARG A 339 21.20 11.86 24.31
N ASP A 340 22.22 11.86 23.45
CA ASP A 340 22.34 12.79 22.31
C ASP A 340 21.90 12.10 21.00
N ILE A 341 21.98 10.76 20.96
CA ILE A 341 21.54 9.92 19.82
C ILE A 341 20.10 10.21 19.38
N PRO A 342 19.08 10.31 20.26
CA PRO A 342 17.71 10.49 19.84
C PRO A 342 17.49 11.76 19.01
N GLN A 343 18.08 12.88 19.45
CA GLN A 343 17.99 14.15 18.72
C GLN A 343 18.65 14.05 17.34
N LEU A 344 19.86 13.47 17.28
CA LEU A 344 20.61 13.32 16.04
C LEU A 344 19.85 12.47 15.01
N ILE A 345 19.22 11.38 15.44
CA ILE A 345 18.42 10.52 14.57
C ILE A 345 17.20 11.25 14.01
N LEU A 346 16.46 11.95 14.86
CA LEU A 346 15.22 12.64 14.46
C LEU A 346 15.49 13.81 13.50
N GLU A 347 16.60 14.53 13.68
CA GLU A 347 16.93 15.71 12.87
C GLU A 347 17.65 15.37 11.57
N ASN A 348 18.58 14.40 11.59
CA ASN A 348 19.49 14.15 10.46
C ASN A 348 19.11 12.92 9.62
N ASN A 349 18.53 11.89 10.24
CA ASN A 349 18.44 10.57 9.60
C ASN A 349 17.03 10.23 9.09
N ILE A 350 15.98 10.48 9.86
CA ILE A 350 14.64 9.95 9.59
C ILE A 350 13.75 10.99 8.88
N PHE A 351 13.15 10.57 7.77
CA PHE A 351 12.22 11.35 6.96
C PHE A 351 10.98 10.53 6.63
N GLY A 352 9.80 11.14 6.71
CA GLY A 352 8.53 10.47 6.46
C GLY A 352 7.52 11.36 5.75
N LEU A 353 6.78 10.77 4.80
CA LEU A 353 5.69 11.45 4.11
C LEU A 353 4.43 10.59 4.15
N ASP A 354 3.28 11.22 4.39
CA ASP A 354 1.97 10.60 4.21
C ASP A 354 0.96 11.61 3.64
N ILE A 355 -0.11 11.13 3.02
CA ILE A 355 -1.23 11.98 2.60
C ILE A 355 -2.22 12.25 3.73
N ASP A 356 -2.31 11.34 4.70
CA ASP A 356 -3.19 11.48 5.85
C ASP A 356 -2.49 12.24 6.97
N ASP A 357 -3.04 13.39 7.36
CA ASP A 357 -2.53 14.21 8.46
C ASP A 357 -2.43 13.39 9.75
N ARG A 358 -3.40 12.52 9.95
CA ARG A 358 -3.55 11.70 11.14
C ARG A 358 -2.46 10.65 11.26
N ALA A 359 -2.12 10.01 10.14
CA ALA A 359 -1.08 9.00 10.10
C ALA A 359 0.29 9.63 10.39
N ALA A 360 0.58 10.77 9.75
CA ALA A 360 1.81 11.53 9.98
C ALA A 360 1.95 12.01 11.44
N GLN A 361 0.86 12.49 12.06
CA GLN A 361 0.84 12.85 13.48
C GLN A 361 1.20 11.68 14.38
N LEU A 362 0.60 10.50 14.14
CA LEU A 362 0.88 9.31 14.94
C LEU A 362 2.29 8.79 14.75
N SER A 363 2.82 8.84 13.52
CA SER A 363 4.21 8.52 13.22
C SER A 363 5.17 9.45 13.98
N GLY A 364 4.91 10.76 13.95
CA GLY A 364 5.69 11.74 14.71
C GLY A 364 5.61 11.52 16.23
N PHE A 365 4.43 11.20 16.76
CA PHE A 365 4.26 10.84 18.17
C PHE A 365 5.07 9.60 18.54
N ALA A 366 4.96 8.52 17.75
CA ALA A 366 5.64 7.27 18.04
C ALA A 366 7.17 7.43 18.07
N LEU A 367 7.73 8.17 17.10
CA LEU A 367 9.16 8.48 17.07
C LEU A 367 9.61 9.32 18.27
N LEU A 368 8.81 10.29 18.70
CA LEU A 368 9.12 11.07 19.91
C LEU A 368 9.03 10.22 21.18
N MET A 369 8.13 9.23 21.25
CA MET A 369 8.05 8.31 22.38
C MET A 369 9.28 7.39 22.45
N MET A 370 9.74 6.86 21.31
CA MET A 370 11.00 6.13 21.21
C MET A 370 12.17 7.00 21.69
N ALA A 371 12.23 8.24 21.21
CA ALA A 371 13.25 9.19 21.65
C ALA A 371 13.15 9.56 23.13
N ARG A 372 11.94 9.64 23.70
CA ARG A 372 11.69 9.97 25.12
C ARG A 372 12.08 8.83 26.06
N GLN A 373 11.99 7.59 25.58
CA GLN A 373 12.47 6.40 26.30
C GLN A 373 13.99 6.47 26.51
N ASP A 374 14.71 6.99 25.51
CA ASP A 374 16.17 7.07 25.52
C ASP A 374 16.72 8.39 26.11
N ASP A 375 16.02 9.51 25.91
CA ASP A 375 16.35 10.79 26.55
C ASP A 375 15.14 11.41 27.26
N ARG A 376 15.22 11.44 28.59
CA ARG A 376 14.18 12.05 29.43
C ARG A 376 13.94 13.53 29.17
N ARG A 377 14.92 14.24 28.60
CA ARG A 377 14.84 15.68 28.35
C ARG A 377 14.42 16.03 26.93
N ILE A 378 14.08 15.06 26.08
CA ILE A 378 13.84 15.30 24.65
C ILE A 378 12.77 16.38 24.39
N PHE A 379 11.72 16.46 25.21
CA PHE A 379 10.65 17.46 25.08
C PHE A 379 11.12 18.90 25.35
N THR A 380 12.29 19.07 25.96
CA THR A 380 12.90 20.39 26.25
C THR A 380 13.96 20.80 25.22
N ARG A 381 14.31 19.93 24.27
CA ARG A 381 15.42 20.14 23.31
C ARG A 381 15.00 20.81 21.99
N ASP A 382 13.74 21.24 21.87
CA ASP A 382 13.18 21.86 20.66
C ASP A 382 13.49 21.07 19.36
N VAL A 383 13.32 19.74 19.44
CA VAL A 383 13.61 18.80 18.34
C VAL A 383 12.66 19.00 17.17
N ARG A 384 13.20 18.99 15.95
CA ARG A 384 12.41 19.11 14.72
C ARG A 384 12.29 17.76 14.03
N LEU A 385 11.04 17.34 13.79
CA LEU A 385 10.74 16.12 13.05
C LEU A 385 10.66 16.40 11.55
N ASN A 386 11.17 15.49 10.73
CA ASN A 386 10.99 15.50 9.29
C ASN A 386 9.87 14.53 8.84
N ILE A 387 8.81 14.43 9.64
CA ILE A 387 7.60 13.65 9.33
C ILE A 387 6.51 14.64 8.93
N VAL A 388 6.12 14.61 7.65
CA VAL A 388 5.22 15.63 7.09
C VAL A 388 4.03 14.98 6.44
N SER A 389 2.83 15.50 6.74
CA SER A 389 1.66 15.23 5.91
C SER A 389 1.60 16.20 4.74
N LEU A 390 1.40 15.69 3.54
CA LEU A 390 1.37 16.50 2.33
C LEU A 390 0.16 17.45 2.32
N GLN A 391 0.42 18.75 2.16
CA GLN A 391 -0.59 19.80 2.17
C GLN A 391 -0.92 20.30 0.76
N GLU A 392 -2.19 20.62 0.53
CA GLU A 392 -2.69 21.22 -0.70
C GLU A 392 -2.61 22.75 -0.66
N SER A 393 -2.23 23.35 -1.79
CA SER A 393 -1.92 24.79 -1.88
C SER A 393 -3.11 25.68 -2.24
N LEU A 394 -4.25 25.11 -2.65
CA LEU A 394 -5.41 25.85 -3.20
C LEU A 394 -6.08 26.82 -2.21
N HIS A 395 -5.91 26.62 -0.91
CA HIS A 395 -6.59 27.40 0.13
C HIS A 395 -5.82 28.62 0.61
N LEU A 396 -4.59 28.84 0.10
CA LEU A 396 -3.73 29.94 0.54
C LEU A 396 -4.04 31.24 -0.21
N ASP A 397 -4.19 32.31 0.56
CA ASP A 397 -4.08 33.68 0.03
C ASP A 397 -2.59 34.04 -0.09
N ILE A 398 -1.96 33.57 -1.17
CA ILE A 398 -0.51 33.70 -1.40
C ILE A 398 -0.10 35.18 -1.42
N ALA A 399 -0.92 36.03 -2.02
CA ALA A 399 -0.62 37.46 -2.14
C ALA A 399 -0.51 38.11 -0.76
N LYS A 400 -1.51 37.88 0.09
CA LYS A 400 -1.54 38.39 1.46
C LYS A 400 -0.41 37.81 2.30
N LEU A 401 -0.20 36.49 2.25
CA LEU A 401 0.84 35.83 3.04
C LEU A 401 2.25 36.27 2.63
N TRP A 402 2.50 36.48 1.33
CA TRP A 402 3.79 36.97 0.85
C TRP A 402 4.08 38.40 1.31
N GLN A 403 3.07 39.28 1.27
CA GLN A 403 3.19 40.63 1.80
C GLN A 403 3.46 40.63 3.32
N GLN A 404 2.76 39.78 4.08
CA GLN A 404 2.95 39.63 5.52
C GLN A 404 4.33 39.05 5.88
N LEU A 405 4.88 38.17 5.04
CA LEU A 405 6.21 37.61 5.25
C LEU A 405 7.30 38.69 5.16
N ASN A 406 7.11 39.68 4.29
CA ASN A 406 8.04 40.79 4.08
C ASN A 406 9.51 40.32 4.00
N PHE A 407 9.74 39.28 3.19
CA PHE A 407 10.96 38.46 3.25
C PHE A 407 12.27 39.25 3.05
N HIS A 408 12.23 40.34 2.27
CA HIS A 408 13.38 41.21 2.01
C HIS A 408 13.43 42.50 2.88
N GLN A 409 12.62 42.59 3.94
CA GLN A 409 12.64 43.65 4.96
C GLN A 409 12.67 45.09 4.40
N GLN A 410 11.66 45.49 3.60
CA GLN A 410 11.61 46.86 3.03
C GLN A 410 10.45 47.74 3.47
N SER A 411 9.43 47.22 4.17
CA SER A 411 8.48 48.10 4.86
C SER A 411 9.12 48.69 6.13
N GLN A 412 9.92 49.74 5.95
CA GLN A 412 10.36 50.57 7.06
C GLN A 412 9.14 51.09 7.83
N THR A 413 9.19 50.83 9.13
CA THR A 413 8.53 51.57 10.20
C THR A 413 8.43 53.07 9.87
N GLY A 414 7.21 53.60 9.71
CA GLY A 414 6.97 55.02 9.99
C GLY A 414 6.24 55.92 8.98
N SER A 415 5.48 55.42 7.99
CA SER A 415 4.55 56.30 7.25
C SER A 415 3.10 56.02 7.60
N MET A 416 2.52 56.95 8.37
CA MET A 416 1.12 56.98 8.81
C MET A 416 0.20 57.40 7.65
N GLY A 417 0.20 56.63 6.56
CA GLY A 417 -0.54 57.00 5.36
C GLY A 417 -0.58 55.90 4.31
N ASP A 418 -1.35 54.84 4.57
CA ASP A 418 -2.25 54.25 3.57
C ASP A 418 -3.11 53.15 4.21
N MET A 419 -4.20 53.55 4.89
CA MET A 419 -5.25 52.62 5.32
C MET A 419 -6.30 52.35 4.23
N PHE A 420 -6.13 52.88 3.02
CA PHE A 420 -7.16 52.83 1.95
C PHE A 420 -6.62 52.55 0.52
N ALA A 421 -5.42 52.00 0.36
CA ALA A 421 -4.93 51.62 -0.97
C ALA A 421 -5.37 50.20 -1.35
N GLU A 422 -6.54 50.09 -2.00
CA GLU A 422 -7.09 48.83 -2.57
C GLU A 422 -6.27 48.22 -3.73
N ASN A 423 -5.09 48.74 -4.07
CA ASN A 423 -4.24 48.20 -5.14
C ASN A 423 -2.74 48.48 -4.92
N THR A 424 -2.15 47.96 -3.84
CA THR A 424 -0.68 47.88 -3.74
C THR A 424 -0.19 46.68 -4.56
N ALA A 425 0.54 46.96 -5.64
CA ALA A 425 1.20 45.90 -6.43
C ALA A 425 2.05 45.01 -5.52
N LEU A 426 1.95 43.69 -5.68
CA LEU A 426 2.81 42.72 -4.97
C LEU A 426 4.27 43.06 -5.22
N ALA A 427 5.00 43.45 -4.18
CA ALA A 427 6.42 43.75 -4.28
C ALA A 427 7.25 42.47 -4.45
N HIS A 428 8.34 42.54 -5.22
CA HIS A 428 9.34 41.49 -5.39
C HIS A 428 8.83 40.14 -5.94
N THR A 429 7.82 40.17 -6.81
CA THR A 429 7.37 38.98 -7.55
C THR A 429 8.42 38.43 -8.52
N ASP A 430 9.47 39.21 -8.80
CA ASP A 430 10.63 38.79 -9.60
C ASP A 430 11.74 38.13 -8.76
N SER A 431 11.61 38.05 -7.43
CA SER A 431 12.59 37.39 -6.56
C SER A 431 12.68 35.88 -6.83
N ALA A 432 13.86 35.30 -6.64
CA ALA A 432 14.09 33.88 -6.85
C ALA A 432 13.23 33.03 -5.90
N GLU A 433 13.06 33.49 -4.66
CA GLU A 433 12.28 32.85 -3.61
C GLU A 433 10.78 32.87 -3.92
N TYR A 434 10.25 33.99 -4.43
CA TYR A 434 8.86 34.04 -4.87
C TYR A 434 8.61 33.11 -6.07
N GLN A 435 9.52 33.08 -7.04
CA GLN A 435 9.41 32.17 -8.18
C GLN A 435 9.52 30.70 -7.75
N LEU A 436 10.40 30.38 -6.79
CA LEU A 436 10.51 29.05 -6.19
C LEU A 436 9.22 28.68 -5.44
N LEU A 437 8.67 29.59 -4.64
CA LEU A 437 7.41 29.42 -3.92
C LEU A 437 6.26 29.15 -4.89
N MET A 438 6.09 29.98 -5.92
CA MET A 438 5.01 29.82 -6.90
C MET A 438 5.10 28.50 -7.67
N ARG A 439 6.31 28.11 -8.10
CA ARG A 439 6.55 26.80 -8.73
C ARG A 439 6.21 25.65 -7.77
N THR A 440 6.63 25.77 -6.52
CA THR A 440 6.39 24.78 -5.45
C THR A 440 4.89 24.61 -5.20
N LEU A 441 4.18 25.70 -4.91
CA LEU A 441 2.74 25.68 -4.65
C LEU A 441 1.95 25.12 -5.84
N LYS A 442 2.35 25.43 -7.07
CA LYS A 442 1.72 24.86 -8.28
C LYS A 442 1.84 23.33 -8.37
N ARG A 443 2.93 22.73 -7.88
CA ARG A 443 3.10 21.26 -7.86
C ARG A 443 2.18 20.60 -6.84
N PHE A 444 1.87 21.28 -5.75
CA PHE A 444 1.09 20.75 -4.62
C PHE A 444 -0.40 21.04 -4.67
N VAL A 445 -0.94 21.41 -5.84
CA VAL A 445 -2.39 21.63 -6.01
C VAL A 445 -3.22 20.39 -5.69
N ASN A 446 -2.70 19.19 -6.01
CA ASN A 446 -3.37 17.90 -5.78
C ASN A 446 -2.56 17.01 -4.80
N ALA A 447 -1.91 17.61 -3.79
CA ALA A 447 -0.97 16.90 -2.91
C ALA A 447 -1.61 15.77 -2.11
N LYS A 448 -2.85 15.95 -1.61
CA LYS A 448 -3.58 14.90 -0.87
C LYS A 448 -4.02 13.74 -1.77
N THR A 449 -3.96 13.93 -3.09
CA THR A 449 -4.33 12.92 -4.09
C THR A 449 -3.11 12.18 -4.65
N LEU A 450 -2.06 12.92 -5.03
CA LEU A 450 -0.88 12.35 -5.67
C LEU A 450 0.14 11.83 -4.65
N GLY A 451 0.15 12.39 -3.44
CA GLY A 451 1.10 12.02 -2.41
C GLY A 451 2.55 12.29 -2.82
N SER A 452 3.44 11.41 -2.38
CA SER A 452 4.88 11.48 -2.67
C SER A 452 5.25 11.15 -4.12
N LEU A 453 4.29 10.81 -4.99
CA LEU A 453 4.52 10.70 -6.44
C LEU A 453 4.81 12.05 -7.10
N ILE A 454 4.58 13.17 -6.39
CA ILE A 454 4.92 14.50 -6.87
C ILE A 454 6.44 14.62 -7.04
N GLN A 455 6.86 14.87 -8.28
CA GLN A 455 8.28 15.03 -8.61
C GLN A 455 8.75 16.46 -8.34
N VAL A 456 9.75 16.59 -7.48
CA VAL A 456 10.51 17.83 -7.23
C VAL A 456 11.94 17.62 -7.72
N PRO A 457 12.47 18.50 -8.59
CA PRO A 457 13.83 18.40 -9.11
C PRO A 457 14.87 18.46 -7.98
N GLN A 458 15.91 17.64 -8.08
CA GLN A 458 16.97 17.59 -7.07
C GLN A 458 17.77 18.90 -7.04
N GLU A 459 17.87 19.58 -8.18
CA GLU A 459 18.58 20.84 -8.35
C GLU A 459 18.02 21.95 -7.45
N GLU A 460 16.75 21.83 -7.05
CA GLU A 460 16.07 22.78 -6.15
C GLU A 460 16.31 22.48 -4.65
N GLU A 461 16.95 21.36 -4.28
CA GLU A 461 17.11 20.92 -2.88
C GLU A 461 17.79 21.98 -2.01
N ALA A 462 18.92 22.54 -2.47
CA ALA A 462 19.71 23.50 -1.72
C ALA A 462 18.95 24.83 -1.52
N GLU A 463 18.26 25.30 -2.56
CA GLU A 463 17.45 26.52 -2.51
C GLU A 463 16.25 26.35 -1.56
N LEU A 464 15.56 25.21 -1.65
CA LEU A 464 14.43 24.88 -0.77
C LEU A 464 14.87 24.77 0.69
N LYS A 465 16.03 24.15 0.96
CA LYS A 465 16.56 24.05 2.32
C LYS A 465 16.92 25.41 2.90
N ALA A 466 17.63 26.25 2.13
CA ALA A 466 17.98 27.59 2.57
C ALA A 466 16.72 28.45 2.84
N PHE A 467 15.71 28.34 1.98
CA PHE A 467 14.45 29.05 2.17
C PHE A 467 13.69 28.55 3.41
N LEU A 468 13.64 27.23 3.62
CA LEU A 468 13.03 26.63 4.80
C LEU A 468 13.70 27.10 6.10
N ASP A 469 15.03 27.12 6.14
CA ASP A 469 15.79 27.57 7.31
C ASP A 469 15.54 29.06 7.61
N ALA A 470 15.37 29.89 6.57
CA ALA A 470 14.97 31.29 6.72
C ALA A 470 13.55 31.43 7.28
N LEU A 471 12.58 30.63 6.81
CA LEU A 471 11.22 30.62 7.34
C LEU A 471 11.18 30.22 8.82
N TYR A 472 11.96 29.21 9.22
CA TYR A 472 12.05 28.82 10.63
C TYR A 472 12.64 29.93 11.52
N ARG A 473 13.63 30.69 11.03
CA ARG A 473 14.13 31.86 11.77
C ARG A 473 13.05 32.93 11.92
N LEU A 474 12.29 33.22 10.86
CA LEU A 474 11.19 34.19 10.90
C LEU A 474 10.05 33.74 11.83
N GLU A 475 9.75 32.44 11.92
CA GLU A 475 8.76 31.92 12.87
C GLU A 475 9.16 32.16 14.33
N GLN A 476 10.45 32.10 14.64
CA GLN A 476 10.97 32.29 16.00
C GLN A 476 11.19 33.78 16.34
N GLU A 477 11.83 34.52 15.44
CA GLU A 477 12.37 35.86 15.69
C GLU A 477 11.58 37.00 15.00
N GLY A 478 10.72 36.68 14.03
CA GLY A 478 9.98 37.68 13.24
C GLY A 478 8.87 38.40 14.02
N ASP A 479 8.30 39.44 13.42
CA ASP A 479 7.11 40.09 13.96
C ASP A 479 5.85 39.21 13.85
N PHE A 480 4.73 39.62 14.47
CA PHE A 480 3.50 38.82 14.48
C PHE A 480 2.98 38.43 13.08
N GLN A 481 3.12 39.32 12.09
CA GLN A 481 2.69 39.04 10.72
C GLN A 481 3.65 38.08 10.03
N GLN A 482 4.97 38.27 10.23
CA GLN A 482 6.00 37.40 9.69
C GLN A 482 5.90 35.99 10.26
N LYS A 483 5.67 35.84 11.58
CA LYS A 483 5.48 34.53 12.22
C LYS A 483 4.28 33.79 11.64
N THR A 484 3.16 34.49 11.47
CA THR A 484 1.93 33.91 10.90
C THR A 484 2.17 33.44 9.46
N ALA A 485 2.80 34.26 8.63
CA ALA A 485 3.10 33.93 7.25
C ALA A 485 4.13 32.81 7.12
N ALA A 486 5.21 32.84 7.90
CA ALA A 486 6.24 31.81 7.91
C ALA A 486 5.65 30.44 8.30
N LYS A 487 4.87 30.39 9.38
CA LYS A 487 4.17 29.18 9.83
C LYS A 487 3.24 28.62 8.75
N ALA A 488 2.59 29.48 7.96
CA ALA A 488 1.74 29.04 6.85
C ALA A 488 2.54 28.45 5.67
N PHE A 489 3.73 28.97 5.37
CA PHE A 489 4.55 28.48 4.24
C PHE A 489 5.43 27.27 4.56
N ILE A 490 5.86 27.09 5.81
CA ILE A 490 6.77 26.01 6.25
C ILE A 490 6.33 24.63 5.73
N PRO A 491 5.06 24.18 5.88
CA PRO A 491 4.66 22.84 5.45
C PRO A 491 4.92 22.58 3.96
N TYR A 492 4.65 23.59 3.12
CA TYR A 492 4.79 23.48 1.65
C TYR A 492 6.24 23.46 1.19
N ILE A 493 7.10 24.25 1.85
CA ILE A 493 8.54 24.26 1.52
C ILE A 493 9.22 23.02 2.11
N GLN A 494 8.84 22.58 3.30
CA GLN A 494 9.40 21.38 3.94
C GLN A 494 9.08 20.12 3.13
N GLN A 495 7.82 19.91 2.72
CA GLN A 495 7.48 18.75 1.89
C GLN A 495 8.16 18.79 0.51
N ALA A 496 8.37 19.98 -0.05
CA ALA A 496 9.13 20.15 -1.29
C ALA A 496 10.59 19.76 -1.11
N TRP A 497 11.23 20.24 -0.04
CA TRP A 497 12.61 19.92 0.29
C TRP A 497 12.82 18.41 0.49
N ILE A 498 11.93 17.75 1.22
CA ILE A 498 11.97 16.30 1.44
C ILE A 498 11.90 15.54 0.10
N LEU A 499 11.08 15.99 -0.85
CA LEU A 499 10.95 15.38 -2.20
C LEU A 499 12.11 15.75 -3.16
N ALA A 500 12.78 16.88 -2.94
CA ALA A 500 13.96 17.28 -3.70
C ALA A 500 15.22 16.50 -3.28
N GLN A 501 15.31 16.15 -1.99
CA GLN A 501 16.43 15.44 -1.41
C GLN A 501 16.62 14.02 -1.98
N ARG A 502 17.84 13.47 -1.87
CA ARG A 502 18.17 12.08 -2.18
C ARG A 502 18.65 11.30 -0.97
N TYR A 503 18.17 10.06 -0.84
CA TYR A 503 18.33 9.24 0.37
C TYR A 503 19.27 8.06 0.16
N ASP A 504 19.89 7.61 1.26
CA ASP A 504 20.76 6.42 1.31
C ASP A 504 19.94 5.14 1.48
N ALA A 505 18.76 5.25 2.09
CA ALA A 505 17.75 4.20 2.09
C ALA A 505 16.33 4.75 1.85
N VAL A 506 15.57 4.07 1.01
CA VAL A 506 14.13 4.35 0.81
C VAL A 506 13.34 3.07 1.03
N VAL A 507 12.52 3.04 2.07
CA VAL A 507 11.80 1.86 2.52
C VAL A 507 10.31 2.17 2.53
N ALA A 508 9.49 1.37 1.84
CA ALA A 508 8.08 1.70 1.67
C ALA A 508 7.19 0.46 1.61
N ASN A 509 6.00 0.58 2.20
CA ASN A 509 4.84 -0.20 1.81
C ASN A 509 3.92 0.69 0.94
N PRO A 510 4.14 0.79 -0.38
CA PRO A 510 3.38 1.70 -1.23
C PRO A 510 1.89 1.34 -1.29
N PRO A 511 1.00 2.28 -1.63
CA PRO A 511 -0.42 2.01 -1.78
C PRO A 511 -0.72 1.06 -2.95
N TYR A 512 -1.67 0.15 -2.78
CA TYR A 512 -2.09 -0.81 -3.81
C TYR A 512 -3.42 -0.36 -4.42
N MET A 513 -3.41 0.09 -5.66
CA MET A 513 -4.62 0.53 -6.36
C MET A 513 -4.44 0.38 -7.87
N GLY A 514 -5.11 -0.61 -8.43
CA GLY A 514 -5.10 -0.86 -9.88
C GLY A 514 -5.76 0.26 -10.67
N SER A 515 -5.31 0.46 -11.91
CA SER A 515 -5.76 1.54 -12.82
C SER A 515 -7.27 1.65 -13.06
N SER A 516 -8.07 0.61 -12.77
CA SER A 516 -9.53 0.65 -12.83
C SER A 516 -10.17 1.50 -11.73
N TYR A 517 -9.47 1.70 -10.61
CA TYR A 517 -9.96 2.43 -9.45
C TYR A 517 -9.42 3.87 -9.36
N HIS A 518 -8.54 4.26 -10.29
CA HIS A 518 -7.95 5.60 -10.32
C HIS A 518 -8.98 6.66 -10.68
N ILE A 519 -8.96 7.77 -9.92
CA ILE A 519 -9.65 8.99 -10.32
C ILE A 519 -8.95 9.67 -11.50
N PRO A 520 -9.64 10.52 -12.29
CA PRO A 520 -9.08 11.11 -13.51
C PRO A 520 -7.76 11.85 -13.30
N SER A 521 -7.60 12.57 -12.19
CA SER A 521 -6.36 13.32 -11.86
C SER A 521 -5.16 12.39 -11.69
N ILE A 522 -5.28 11.33 -10.89
CA ILE A 522 -4.25 10.30 -10.71
C ILE A 522 -3.92 9.63 -12.05
N LYS A 523 -4.96 9.22 -12.79
CA LYS A 523 -4.80 8.50 -14.05
C LYS A 523 -4.03 9.31 -15.10
N SER A 524 -4.33 10.60 -15.24
CA SER A 524 -3.61 11.49 -16.14
C SER A 524 -2.17 11.69 -15.67
N TYR A 525 -1.96 11.99 -14.38
CA TYR A 525 -0.62 12.23 -13.83
C TYR A 525 0.30 11.03 -13.99
N ILE A 526 -0.18 9.82 -13.67
CA ILE A 526 0.64 8.61 -13.76
C ILE A 526 0.98 8.27 -15.22
N LYS A 527 0.01 8.45 -16.13
CA LYS A 527 0.23 8.19 -17.56
C LYS A 527 1.27 9.14 -18.16
N GLU A 528 1.31 10.38 -17.70
CA GLU A 528 2.26 11.41 -18.15
C GLU A 528 3.66 11.20 -17.56
N ASN A 529 3.77 10.95 -16.26
CA ASN A 529 5.06 10.95 -15.54
C ASN A 529 5.69 9.54 -15.37
N PHE A 530 4.88 8.48 -15.39
CA PHE A 530 5.32 7.10 -15.15
C PHE A 530 4.94 6.17 -16.32
N LYS A 531 5.15 6.64 -17.55
CA LYS A 531 4.83 5.90 -18.78
C LYS A 531 5.35 4.46 -18.74
N ASN A 532 4.47 3.50 -19.06
CA ASN A 532 4.70 2.05 -19.01
C ASN A 532 4.83 1.43 -17.60
N ASN A 533 4.67 2.21 -16.54
CA ASN A 533 4.58 1.77 -15.14
C ASN A 533 3.27 2.27 -14.51
N ASP A 534 2.23 2.47 -15.34
CA ASP A 534 0.96 3.13 -15.05
C ASP A 534 -0.18 2.18 -14.67
N LYS A 535 0.13 0.91 -14.43
CA LYS A 535 -0.87 -0.15 -14.22
C LYS A 535 -1.41 -0.20 -12.80
N ASP A 536 -0.56 0.09 -11.83
CA ASP A 536 -0.89 0.15 -10.41
C ASP A 536 -0.09 1.29 -9.75
N LEU A 537 -0.57 1.78 -8.60
CA LEU A 537 0.17 2.78 -7.83
C LEU A 537 1.51 2.24 -7.35
N PHE A 538 1.58 1.00 -6.87
CA PHE A 538 2.84 0.46 -6.34
C PHE A 538 3.95 0.46 -7.40
N SER A 539 3.62 0.25 -8.68
CA SER A 539 4.62 0.28 -9.76
C SER A 539 5.16 1.68 -10.02
N ALA A 540 4.32 2.71 -9.91
CA ALA A 540 4.76 4.10 -10.00
C ALA A 540 5.64 4.48 -8.79
N PHE A 541 5.26 4.04 -7.59
CA PHE A 541 6.03 4.25 -6.37
C PHE A 541 7.42 3.62 -6.42
N ILE A 542 7.57 2.39 -6.93
CA ILE A 542 8.91 1.78 -7.09
C ILE A 542 9.82 2.67 -7.92
N ILE A 543 9.33 3.18 -9.06
CA ILE A 543 10.10 4.06 -9.94
C ILE A 543 10.39 5.40 -9.27
N ASN A 544 9.39 6.01 -8.64
CA ASN A 544 9.57 7.29 -7.93
C ASN A 544 10.60 7.18 -6.80
N ASN A 545 10.53 6.11 -6.00
CA ASN A 545 11.46 5.87 -4.89
C ASN A 545 12.89 5.62 -5.37
N LEU A 546 13.06 4.98 -6.55
CA LEU A 546 14.37 4.90 -7.21
C LEU A 546 14.89 6.30 -7.57
N GLU A 547 14.04 7.21 -8.05
CA GLU A 547 14.46 8.59 -8.34
C GLU A 547 14.80 9.38 -7.06
N LEU A 548 14.11 9.11 -5.93
CA LEU A 548 14.42 9.67 -4.61
C LEU A 548 15.70 9.09 -3.97
N SER A 549 16.31 8.06 -4.56
CA SER A 549 17.48 7.37 -3.99
C SER A 549 18.80 7.86 -4.59
N LYS A 550 19.86 7.93 -3.78
CA LYS A 550 21.23 8.13 -4.27
C LYS A 550 21.71 6.90 -5.06
N THR A 551 22.70 7.06 -5.93
CA THR A 551 23.39 5.90 -6.53
C THR A 551 24.03 5.05 -5.43
N GLY A 552 23.87 3.73 -5.49
CA GLY A 552 24.36 2.79 -4.47
C GLY A 552 23.44 2.61 -3.27
N ALA A 553 22.39 3.43 -3.13
CA ALA A 553 21.43 3.36 -2.04
C ALA A 553 20.67 2.01 -2.01
N ASN A 554 20.26 1.59 -0.81
CA ASN A 554 19.48 0.38 -0.62
C ASN A 554 17.99 0.71 -0.43
N LEU A 555 17.12 0.06 -1.18
CA LEU A 555 15.68 0.26 -1.12
C LEU A 555 14.97 -1.00 -0.63
N GLY A 556 13.83 -0.85 0.04
CA GLY A 556 13.00 -1.95 0.51
C GLY A 556 11.53 -1.73 0.20
N PHE A 557 10.85 -2.78 -0.29
CA PHE A 557 9.45 -2.69 -0.71
C PHE A 557 8.62 -3.89 -0.26
N MET A 558 7.36 -3.65 0.12
CA MET A 558 6.30 -4.65 0.20
C MET A 558 5.27 -4.38 -0.89
N THR A 559 5.01 -5.33 -1.79
CA THR A 559 4.14 -5.12 -2.96
C THR A 559 3.40 -6.39 -3.37
N PRO A 560 2.32 -6.30 -4.16
CA PRO A 560 1.74 -7.47 -4.79
C PRO A 560 2.75 -8.12 -5.75
N PHE A 561 2.98 -9.43 -5.65
CA PHE A 561 4.01 -10.11 -6.46
C PHE A 561 3.65 -10.27 -7.95
N VAL A 562 2.49 -9.78 -8.38
CA VAL A 562 2.03 -9.84 -9.78
C VAL A 562 3.03 -9.23 -10.76
N TRP A 563 3.82 -8.24 -10.32
CA TRP A 563 4.86 -7.63 -11.13
C TRP A 563 6.01 -8.58 -11.46
N MET A 564 6.19 -9.69 -10.72
CA MET A 564 7.22 -10.68 -11.00
C MET A 564 6.91 -11.50 -12.27
N PHE A 565 5.66 -11.50 -12.75
CA PHE A 565 5.23 -12.44 -13.79
C PHE A 565 4.40 -11.83 -14.92
N LEU A 566 3.42 -10.97 -14.60
CA LEU A 566 2.44 -10.55 -15.60
C LEU A 566 3.06 -9.66 -16.69
N SER A 567 2.63 -9.83 -17.94
CA SER A 567 3.12 -9.04 -19.08
C SER A 567 2.90 -7.54 -18.94
N SER A 568 1.88 -7.13 -18.18
CA SER A 568 1.61 -5.71 -17.88
C SER A 568 2.75 -5.00 -17.11
N TYR A 569 3.65 -5.76 -16.47
CA TYR A 569 4.80 -5.26 -15.71
C TYR A 569 6.15 -5.66 -16.33
N GLU A 570 6.16 -6.14 -17.57
CA GLU A 570 7.41 -6.53 -18.27
C GLU A 570 8.40 -5.38 -18.40
N THR A 571 7.90 -4.16 -18.67
CA THR A 571 8.73 -2.95 -18.71
C THR A 571 9.35 -2.64 -17.34
N LEU A 572 8.58 -2.76 -16.25
CA LEU A 572 9.08 -2.57 -14.89
C LEU A 572 10.18 -3.58 -14.57
N ARG A 573 9.95 -4.88 -14.81
CA ARG A 573 10.96 -5.92 -14.59
C ARG A 573 12.24 -5.67 -15.37
N SER A 574 12.10 -5.30 -16.64
CA SER A 574 13.25 -4.99 -17.51
C SER A 574 14.02 -3.77 -17.02
N ARG A 575 13.33 -2.74 -16.52
CA ARG A 575 13.93 -1.55 -15.90
C ARG A 575 14.66 -1.89 -14.60
N LEU A 576 14.11 -2.75 -13.74
CA LEU A 576 14.72 -3.16 -12.48
C LEU A 576 15.96 -4.02 -12.75
N ILE A 577 15.84 -5.11 -13.50
CA ILE A 577 16.96 -6.03 -13.74
C ILE A 577 18.06 -5.36 -14.58
N GLY A 578 17.69 -4.53 -15.56
CA GLY A 578 18.66 -3.93 -16.48
C GLY A 578 19.48 -2.79 -15.89
N LYS A 579 19.07 -2.20 -14.77
CA LYS A 579 19.72 -1.00 -14.20
C LYS A 579 19.97 -1.06 -12.70
N GLU A 580 19.28 -1.93 -11.97
CA GLU A 580 19.37 -2.07 -10.52
C GLU A 580 19.73 -3.52 -10.16
N ASN A 581 20.08 -3.75 -8.89
CA ASN A 581 20.31 -5.10 -8.36
C ASN A 581 19.22 -5.45 -7.36
N ILE A 582 18.50 -6.55 -7.61
CA ILE A 582 17.70 -7.16 -6.54
C ILE A 582 18.68 -7.78 -5.56
N THR A 583 18.67 -7.35 -4.30
CA THR A 583 19.59 -7.89 -3.28
C THR A 583 18.97 -9.09 -2.59
N SER A 584 17.69 -8.99 -2.22
CA SER A 584 16.94 -10.13 -1.69
C SER A 584 15.43 -10.02 -1.97
N LEU A 585 14.72 -11.16 -1.93
CA LEU A 585 13.25 -11.19 -2.06
C LEU A 585 12.64 -12.36 -1.30
N ILE A 586 11.59 -12.09 -0.53
CA ILE A 586 10.74 -13.09 0.13
C ILE A 586 9.38 -13.09 -0.56
N GLN A 587 9.01 -14.21 -1.17
CA GLN A 587 7.72 -14.42 -1.81
C GLN A 587 6.78 -15.14 -0.83
N LEU A 588 5.72 -14.46 -0.37
CA LEU A 588 4.75 -15.02 0.57
C LEU A 588 3.75 -15.95 -0.15
N GLU A 589 3.04 -16.76 0.64
CA GLU A 589 1.86 -17.49 0.19
C GLU A 589 0.68 -16.54 -0.14
N TYR A 590 -0.26 -17.00 -0.99
CA TYR A 590 -1.40 -16.19 -1.45
C TYR A 590 -2.28 -15.65 -0.31
N SER A 591 -2.42 -16.41 0.78
CA SER A 591 -3.08 -16.00 2.04
C SER A 591 -2.08 -15.81 3.18
N GLY A 592 -0.81 -15.54 2.85
CA GLY A 592 0.27 -15.34 3.83
C GLY A 592 0.24 -13.99 4.53
N PHE A 593 -0.74 -13.13 4.25
CA PHE A 593 -0.86 -11.80 4.83
C PHE A 593 -2.24 -11.59 5.45
N ASP A 594 -2.28 -11.43 6.78
CA ASP A 594 -3.50 -11.16 7.53
C ASP A 594 -3.94 -9.70 7.29
N GLY A 595 -5.00 -9.51 6.50
CA GLY A 595 -5.58 -8.19 6.23
C GLY A 595 -5.93 -7.94 4.77
N ALA A 596 -5.47 -8.79 3.85
CA ALA A 596 -5.91 -8.80 2.46
C ALA A 596 -5.59 -10.16 1.78
N THR A 597 -6.52 -10.71 1.00
CA THR A 597 -6.26 -11.88 0.14
C THR A 597 -5.54 -11.44 -1.15
N VAL A 598 -4.42 -10.74 -0.99
CA VAL A 598 -3.60 -10.26 -2.10
C VAL A 598 -2.27 -11.00 -2.07
N PRO A 599 -1.80 -11.55 -3.21
CA PRO A 599 -0.49 -12.19 -3.27
C PRO A 599 0.64 -11.16 -3.08
N ILE A 600 1.37 -11.21 -1.95
CA ILE A 600 2.42 -10.24 -1.59
C ILE A 600 3.83 -10.83 -1.71
N CYS A 601 4.79 -10.01 -2.11
CA CYS A 601 6.21 -10.23 -1.81
C CYS A 601 6.80 -9.02 -1.09
N THR A 602 7.89 -9.26 -0.39
CA THR A 602 8.76 -8.20 0.12
C THR A 602 10.16 -8.39 -0.47
N PHE A 603 10.81 -7.30 -0.87
CA PHE A 603 12.11 -7.38 -1.53
C PHE A 603 12.95 -6.13 -1.31
N THR A 604 14.26 -6.29 -1.46
CA THR A 604 15.23 -5.20 -1.39
C THR A 604 15.99 -5.05 -2.70
N LEU A 605 16.34 -3.81 -3.03
CA LEU A 605 17.11 -3.42 -4.21
C LEU A 605 18.34 -2.62 -3.78
N GLN A 606 19.39 -2.63 -4.58
CA GLN A 606 20.44 -1.62 -4.56
C GLN A 606 20.39 -0.83 -5.88
N LYS A 607 20.40 0.50 -5.79
CA LYS A 607 20.39 1.37 -6.97
C LYS A 607 21.76 1.34 -7.66
N GLY A 608 21.76 1.07 -8.96
CA GLY A 608 22.95 0.86 -9.77
C GLY A 608 23.17 -0.62 -10.09
N LYS A 609 23.52 -0.90 -11.34
CA LYS A 609 23.69 -2.26 -11.84
C LYS A 609 25.08 -2.80 -11.50
N VAL A 610 25.12 -4.00 -10.93
CA VAL A 610 26.32 -4.84 -10.84
C VAL A 610 26.05 -6.09 -11.66
N LYS A 611 26.90 -6.32 -12.67
CA LYS A 611 26.71 -7.42 -13.60
C LYS A 611 27.02 -8.74 -12.90
N ASP A 612 26.26 -9.79 -13.22
CA ASP A 612 26.41 -11.15 -12.70
C ASP A 612 26.22 -11.29 -11.17
N PHE A 613 25.65 -10.26 -10.52
CA PHE A 613 25.34 -10.28 -9.09
C PHE A 613 24.37 -11.41 -8.74
N ILE A 614 24.72 -12.18 -7.71
CA ILE A 614 23.93 -13.30 -7.18
C ILE A 614 23.06 -12.77 -6.04
N SER A 615 21.75 -12.89 -6.22
CA SER A 615 20.73 -12.44 -5.29
C SER A 615 20.17 -13.60 -4.47
N SER A 616 19.65 -13.32 -3.27
CA SER A 616 19.08 -14.33 -2.36
C SER A 616 17.55 -14.27 -2.30
N TYR A 617 16.88 -15.41 -2.39
CA TYR A 617 15.43 -15.51 -2.50
C TYR A 617 14.87 -16.54 -1.52
N ILE A 618 13.73 -16.23 -0.90
CA ILE A 618 13.00 -17.14 -0.01
C ILE A 618 11.59 -17.35 -0.58
N ARG A 619 11.21 -18.60 -0.82
CA ARG A 619 9.90 -18.98 -1.37
C ARG A 619 9.00 -19.57 -0.30
N LEU A 620 8.06 -18.79 0.23
CA LEU A 620 7.14 -19.25 1.26
C LEU A 620 5.78 -19.73 0.72
N ALA A 621 5.64 -19.82 -0.61
CA ALA A 621 4.38 -20.14 -1.28
C ALA A 621 3.71 -21.46 -0.84
N ASP A 622 4.47 -22.39 -0.29
CA ASP A 622 3.97 -23.70 0.15
C ASP A 622 3.53 -23.72 1.64
N PHE A 623 3.81 -22.66 2.41
CA PHE A 623 3.43 -22.55 3.81
C PHE A 623 2.15 -21.71 3.93
N ARG A 624 1.01 -22.37 4.14
CA ARG A 624 -0.28 -21.67 4.19
C ARG A 624 -0.48 -20.89 5.49
N GLY A 625 -1.04 -19.69 5.40
CA GLY A 625 -1.42 -18.86 6.54
C GLY A 625 -0.33 -17.89 7.00
N ALA A 626 -0.75 -16.71 7.44
CA ALA A 626 0.14 -15.60 7.79
C ALA A 626 1.05 -15.90 8.99
N GLN A 627 0.52 -16.62 9.98
CA GLN A 627 1.26 -17.04 11.18
C GLN A 627 2.48 -17.92 10.88
N ASN A 628 2.50 -18.58 9.71
CA ASN A 628 3.61 -19.44 9.31
C ASN A 628 4.70 -18.72 8.52
N GLN A 629 4.42 -17.53 7.95
CA GLN A 629 5.37 -16.85 7.06
C GLN A 629 6.62 -16.40 7.81
N GLY A 630 6.46 -15.65 8.91
CA GLY A 630 7.58 -15.09 9.69
C GLY A 630 8.53 -16.16 10.25
N PRO A 631 8.03 -17.21 10.93
CA PRO A 631 8.88 -18.30 11.40
C PRO A 631 9.62 -19.04 10.28
N LYS A 632 8.97 -19.29 9.13
CA LYS A 632 9.61 -19.97 8.00
C LYS A 632 10.60 -19.10 7.24
N ALA A 633 10.43 -17.79 7.27
CA ALA A 633 11.43 -16.84 6.81
C ALA A 633 12.69 -16.92 7.68
N LEU A 634 12.54 -16.86 9.01
CA LEU A 634 13.67 -17.00 9.95
C LEU A 634 14.41 -18.32 9.78
N GLU A 635 13.69 -19.43 9.66
CA GLU A 635 14.30 -20.75 9.41
C GLU A 635 15.15 -20.75 8.13
N ALA A 636 14.69 -20.10 7.06
CA ALA A 636 15.46 -19.98 5.83
C ALA A 636 16.67 -19.07 5.94
N ILE A 637 16.61 -18.03 6.78
CA ILE A 637 17.73 -17.10 7.03
C ILE A 637 18.81 -17.79 7.87
N GLN A 638 18.40 -18.64 8.82
CA GLN A 638 19.31 -19.38 9.69
C GLN A 638 19.90 -20.62 9.01
N ASP A 639 19.14 -21.29 8.15
CA ASP A 639 19.59 -22.44 7.36
C ASP A 639 19.25 -22.28 5.87
N HIS A 640 20.25 -21.85 5.09
CA HIS A 640 20.13 -21.71 3.64
C HIS A 640 19.89 -23.05 2.90
N ASN A 641 20.00 -24.21 3.57
CA ASN A 641 19.75 -25.53 2.96
C ASN A 641 18.33 -26.07 3.23
N CYS A 642 17.44 -25.26 3.81
CA CYS A 642 16.07 -25.66 4.17
C CYS A 642 15.21 -26.15 2.98
N GLY A 643 15.61 -25.84 1.73
CA GLY A 643 14.91 -26.25 0.51
C GLY A 643 13.92 -25.23 -0.04
N TRP A 644 13.72 -24.10 0.66
CA TRP A 644 12.97 -22.95 0.15
C TRP A 644 13.77 -21.64 0.12
N PHE A 645 15.09 -21.73 0.34
CA PHE A 645 16.06 -20.67 0.08
C PHE A 645 16.76 -20.92 -1.26
N TYR A 646 16.96 -19.87 -2.06
CA TYR A 646 17.52 -19.94 -3.40
C TYR A 646 18.51 -18.81 -3.65
N ASN A 647 19.57 -19.09 -4.39
CA ASN A 647 20.47 -18.09 -4.94
C ASN A 647 20.38 -18.11 -6.46
N ALA A 648 20.16 -16.94 -7.07
CA ALA A 648 20.06 -16.83 -8.53
C ALA A 648 20.64 -15.50 -9.02
N LYS A 649 21.17 -15.51 -10.24
CA LYS A 649 21.64 -14.28 -10.90
C LYS A 649 20.46 -13.55 -11.50
N SER A 650 20.28 -12.29 -11.13
CA SER A 650 19.19 -11.47 -11.68
C SER A 650 19.27 -11.33 -13.21
N ASP A 651 20.49 -11.38 -13.78
CA ASP A 651 20.74 -11.30 -15.22
C ASP A 651 20.17 -12.49 -16.00
N ASP A 652 20.08 -13.67 -15.39
CA ASP A 652 19.57 -14.87 -16.04
C ASP A 652 18.07 -14.77 -16.34
N PHE A 653 17.32 -13.93 -15.61
CA PHE A 653 15.89 -13.71 -15.88
C PHE A 653 15.65 -13.06 -17.25
N GLN A 654 16.59 -12.28 -17.78
CA GLN A 654 16.48 -11.68 -19.11
C GLN A 654 16.49 -12.72 -20.24
N LYS A 655 17.02 -13.92 -19.98
CA LYS A 655 17.04 -15.03 -20.94
C LYS A 655 15.66 -15.68 -21.09
N ILE A 656 14.77 -15.49 -20.10
CA ILE A 656 13.40 -16.03 -20.14
C ILE A 656 12.48 -15.00 -20.83
N PRO A 657 11.72 -15.38 -21.88
CA PRO A 657 10.83 -14.46 -22.58
C PRO A 657 9.78 -13.80 -21.66
N GLY A 658 9.74 -12.47 -21.65
CA GLY A 658 8.90 -11.67 -20.74
C GLY A 658 9.57 -11.35 -19.40
N THR A 659 10.82 -11.79 -19.21
CA THR A 659 11.68 -11.52 -18.06
C THR A 659 11.01 -11.82 -16.69
N PRO A 660 10.35 -12.97 -16.48
CA PRO A 660 9.78 -13.30 -15.17
C PRO A 660 10.86 -13.52 -14.10
N ILE A 661 10.59 -13.13 -12.85
CA ILE A 661 11.49 -13.34 -11.69
C ILE A 661 11.33 -14.78 -11.18
N ALA A 662 11.90 -15.74 -11.92
CA ALA A 662 11.73 -17.17 -11.68
C ALA A 662 13.01 -17.80 -11.07
N TYR A 663 13.40 -17.33 -9.88
CA TYR A 663 14.67 -17.67 -9.20
C TYR A 663 14.84 -19.16 -8.84
N TRP A 664 13.76 -19.94 -8.79
CA TRP A 664 13.81 -21.38 -8.51
C TRP A 664 14.08 -22.23 -9.77
N VAL A 665 14.11 -21.62 -10.95
CA VAL A 665 14.26 -22.32 -12.22
C VAL A 665 15.73 -22.66 -12.44
N SER A 666 16.02 -23.93 -12.75
CA SER A 666 17.39 -24.36 -13.01
C SER A 666 17.97 -23.77 -14.30
N ASN A 667 19.29 -23.62 -14.36
CA ASN A 667 20.02 -23.12 -15.54
C ASN A 667 19.70 -23.90 -16.83
N HIS A 668 19.42 -25.20 -16.76
CA HIS A 668 19.05 -26.01 -17.94
C HIS A 668 17.76 -25.52 -18.60
N PHE A 669 16.75 -25.16 -17.81
CA PHE A 669 15.50 -24.59 -18.32
C PHE A 669 15.73 -23.20 -18.90
N ILE A 670 16.55 -22.38 -18.26
CA ILE A 670 16.87 -21.03 -18.73
C ILE A 670 17.60 -21.09 -20.08
N GLU A 671 18.69 -21.86 -20.17
CA GLU A 671 19.49 -21.97 -21.41
C GLU A 671 18.71 -22.62 -22.57
N SER A 672 17.66 -23.39 -22.26
CA SER A 672 16.83 -23.97 -23.31
C SER A 672 16.12 -22.92 -24.18
N PHE A 673 15.87 -21.70 -23.67
CA PHE A 673 15.29 -20.61 -24.46
C PHE A 673 16.26 -20.01 -25.48
N ASN A 674 17.57 -20.08 -25.21
CA ASN A 674 18.61 -19.58 -26.12
C ASN A 674 18.98 -20.63 -27.16
N ASN A 675 19.00 -21.91 -26.76
CA ASN A 675 19.54 -23.00 -27.56
C ASN A 675 18.51 -23.69 -28.47
N ASN A 676 17.22 -23.43 -28.28
CA ASN A 676 16.15 -24.15 -28.97
C ASN A 676 15.12 -23.20 -29.59
N LYS A 677 14.40 -23.72 -30.58
CA LYS A 677 13.31 -22.98 -31.25
C LYS A 677 12.10 -22.84 -30.33
N LYS A 678 11.37 -21.74 -30.48
CA LYS A 678 10.10 -21.54 -29.79
C LYS A 678 8.99 -22.38 -30.42
N LEU A 679 8.02 -22.80 -29.62
CA LEU A 679 6.86 -23.56 -30.09
C LEU A 679 6.14 -22.86 -31.26
N SER A 680 6.01 -21.52 -31.20
CA SER A 680 5.37 -20.72 -32.27
C SER A 680 6.07 -20.75 -33.62
N GLU A 681 7.34 -21.16 -33.68
CA GLU A 681 8.07 -21.29 -34.94
C GLU A 681 7.70 -22.57 -35.69
N ILE A 682 7.12 -23.55 -34.99
CA ILE A 682 6.81 -24.88 -35.51
C ILE A 682 5.29 -25.08 -35.66
N ILE A 683 4.50 -24.53 -34.73
CA ILE A 683 3.04 -24.70 -34.71
C ILE A 683 2.32 -23.35 -34.62
N TYR A 684 1.10 -23.31 -35.18
CA TYR A 684 0.27 -22.10 -35.14
C TYR A 684 -0.69 -22.13 -33.96
N VAL A 685 -0.46 -21.26 -32.98
CA VAL A 685 -1.33 -21.11 -31.81
C VAL A 685 -2.31 -19.96 -32.05
N LYS A 686 -3.64 -20.23 -31.97
CA LYS A 686 -4.69 -19.29 -32.38
C LYS A 686 -5.86 -19.24 -31.39
N LYS A 687 -6.44 -18.05 -31.22
CA LYS A 687 -7.66 -17.79 -30.45
C LYS A 687 -8.87 -17.75 -31.39
N GLY A 688 -9.97 -18.36 -30.96
CA GLY A 688 -11.17 -18.54 -31.78
C GLY A 688 -12.16 -17.38 -31.72
N ILE A 689 -13.40 -17.69 -32.09
CA ILE A 689 -14.53 -16.75 -32.14
C ILE A 689 -14.81 -16.20 -30.74
N CYS A 690 -15.08 -14.90 -30.62
CA CYS A 690 -15.80 -14.33 -29.48
C CYS A 690 -17.24 -14.07 -29.91
N THR A 691 -18.23 -14.77 -29.36
CA THR A 691 -19.63 -14.65 -29.83
C THR A 691 -20.30 -13.35 -29.41
N GLY A 692 -19.86 -12.75 -28.30
CA GLY A 692 -20.52 -11.59 -27.66
C GLY A 692 -21.87 -11.90 -27.01
N ASN A 693 -22.44 -13.09 -27.25
CA ASN A 693 -23.68 -13.59 -26.66
C ASN A 693 -23.73 -15.12 -26.81
N ASN A 694 -23.21 -15.84 -25.81
CA ASN A 694 -23.18 -17.31 -25.82
C ASN A 694 -24.60 -17.90 -25.78
N GLU A 695 -25.52 -17.31 -25.02
CA GLU A 695 -26.91 -17.77 -24.92
C GLU A 695 -27.66 -17.73 -26.24
N LYS A 696 -27.26 -16.87 -27.18
CA LYS A 696 -27.86 -16.82 -28.51
C LYS A 696 -27.23 -17.83 -29.47
N PHE A 697 -25.90 -17.93 -29.47
CA PHE A 697 -25.16 -18.58 -30.56
C PHE A 697 -24.62 -19.97 -30.22
N ILE A 698 -24.55 -20.36 -28.95
CA ILE A 698 -24.01 -21.64 -28.50
C ILE A 698 -25.12 -22.46 -27.83
N ARG A 699 -25.18 -23.75 -28.16
CA ARG A 699 -26.11 -24.72 -27.59
C ARG A 699 -25.36 -25.99 -27.21
N GLN A 700 -25.88 -26.73 -26.24
CA GLN A 700 -25.41 -28.10 -26.00
C GLN A 700 -25.86 -29.00 -27.15
N TRP A 701 -25.13 -30.09 -27.39
CA TRP A 701 -25.40 -30.97 -28.54
C TRP A 701 -26.79 -31.59 -28.51
N HIS A 702 -27.35 -31.85 -27.31
CA HIS A 702 -28.70 -32.40 -27.15
C HIS A 702 -29.82 -31.33 -27.27
N GLU A 703 -29.47 -30.04 -27.30
CA GLU A 703 -30.42 -28.94 -27.50
C GLU A 703 -30.66 -28.64 -28.98
N VAL A 704 -29.83 -29.18 -29.87
CA VAL A 704 -29.88 -28.90 -31.31
C VAL A 704 -30.47 -30.07 -32.09
N SER A 705 -31.19 -29.74 -33.17
CA SER A 705 -31.69 -30.76 -34.09
C SER A 705 -30.53 -31.48 -34.78
N PHE A 706 -30.45 -32.80 -34.58
CA PHE A 706 -29.40 -33.64 -35.16
C PHE A 706 -29.35 -33.51 -36.69
N THR A 707 -30.51 -33.43 -37.36
CA THR A 707 -30.62 -33.27 -38.82
C THR A 707 -30.14 -31.92 -39.35
N LYS A 708 -30.09 -30.88 -38.50
CA LYS A 708 -29.51 -29.57 -38.82
C LYS A 708 -28.08 -29.39 -38.27
N SER A 709 -27.47 -30.48 -37.80
CA SER A 709 -26.11 -30.48 -37.26
C SER A 709 -25.12 -31.09 -38.24
N SER A 710 -23.87 -30.62 -38.23
CA SER A 710 -22.80 -31.17 -39.09
C SER A 710 -22.28 -32.55 -38.67
N VAL A 711 -22.73 -33.09 -37.52
CA VAL A 711 -22.34 -34.42 -37.05
C VAL A 711 -23.16 -35.53 -37.74
N SER A 712 -24.33 -35.19 -38.30
CA SER A 712 -25.27 -36.15 -38.90
C SER A 712 -24.89 -36.67 -40.30
N SER A 713 -23.92 -36.08 -41.00
CA SER A 713 -23.79 -36.29 -42.45
C SER A 713 -22.65 -37.23 -42.89
N CYS A 714 -23.03 -38.45 -43.28
CA CYS A 714 -22.42 -39.16 -44.40
C CYS A 714 -22.84 -38.44 -45.70
N SER A 715 -22.15 -37.36 -46.06
CA SER A 715 -22.14 -36.61 -47.33
C SER A 715 -22.24 -35.10 -47.11
N THR A 716 -21.33 -34.38 -47.76
CA THR A 716 -21.29 -32.93 -47.97
C THR A 716 -22.68 -32.28 -48.04
N SER A 717 -23.07 -31.46 -47.05
CA SER A 717 -24.31 -30.69 -47.13
C SER A 717 -24.14 -29.25 -46.67
N ALA A 718 -24.27 -28.35 -47.63
CA ALA A 718 -24.23 -26.89 -47.47
C ALA A 718 -25.38 -26.30 -46.62
N SER A 719 -26.08 -27.10 -45.81
CA SER A 719 -27.33 -26.75 -45.11
C SER A 719 -27.28 -26.94 -43.58
N ALA A 720 -26.15 -27.32 -42.99
CA ALA A 720 -26.04 -27.42 -41.54
C ALA A 720 -26.06 -26.03 -40.88
N LYS A 721 -26.84 -25.91 -39.80
CA LYS A 721 -26.91 -24.71 -38.94
C LYS A 721 -25.94 -24.81 -37.78
N TRP A 722 -25.88 -25.97 -37.15
CA TRP A 722 -25.13 -26.20 -35.92
C TRP A 722 -23.86 -26.99 -36.21
N TYR A 723 -22.72 -26.44 -35.81
CA TYR A 723 -21.41 -27.08 -35.94
C TYR A 723 -20.76 -27.25 -34.58
N PRO A 724 -20.04 -28.36 -34.31
CA PRO A 724 -19.26 -28.52 -33.10
C PRO A 724 -18.37 -27.30 -32.86
N VAL A 725 -18.35 -26.79 -31.63
CA VAL A 725 -17.46 -25.69 -31.23
C VAL A 725 -16.69 -26.08 -29.99
N THR A 726 -15.38 -25.88 -30.06
CA THR A 726 -14.51 -26.06 -28.91
C THR A 726 -14.64 -24.87 -27.99
N LYS A 727 -14.99 -25.13 -26.73
CA LYS A 727 -15.12 -24.14 -25.67
C LYS A 727 -14.28 -24.59 -24.47
N GLY A 728 -13.97 -23.67 -23.56
CA GLY A 728 -13.47 -24.05 -22.24
C GLY A 728 -14.47 -24.93 -21.51
N GLY A 729 -14.01 -25.73 -20.56
CA GLY A 729 -14.85 -26.62 -19.76
C GLY A 729 -14.06 -27.28 -18.65
N ASP A 730 -14.54 -28.40 -18.15
CA ASP A 730 -13.90 -29.13 -17.06
C ASP A 730 -12.48 -29.59 -17.41
N PHE A 731 -11.67 -29.84 -16.39
CA PHE A 731 -10.34 -30.37 -16.57
C PHE A 731 -10.40 -31.78 -17.17
N ARG A 732 -9.77 -31.95 -18.34
CA ARG A 732 -9.68 -33.24 -19.03
C ARG A 732 -8.45 -33.28 -19.93
N ARG A 733 -7.75 -34.43 -19.96
CA ARG A 733 -6.60 -34.68 -20.84
C ARG A 733 -6.98 -35.53 -22.04
N TRP A 734 -6.18 -35.36 -23.10
CA TRP A 734 -6.12 -36.17 -24.33
C TRP A 734 -7.33 -36.08 -25.27
N TYR A 735 -8.58 -36.18 -24.78
CA TYR A 735 -9.79 -36.08 -25.61
C TYR A 735 -11.04 -35.81 -24.75
N GLY A 736 -12.01 -35.05 -25.27
CA GLY A 736 -13.33 -34.81 -24.64
C GLY A 736 -13.73 -33.33 -24.65
N ASN A 737 -14.70 -32.97 -23.79
CA ASN A 737 -15.34 -31.65 -23.71
C ASN A 737 -16.00 -31.25 -25.04
N LYS A 738 -16.67 -32.23 -25.65
CA LYS A 738 -17.34 -32.11 -26.93
C LYS A 738 -18.84 -31.96 -26.69
N ASP A 739 -19.21 -30.87 -26.03
CA ASP A 739 -20.58 -30.68 -25.54
C ASP A 739 -21.33 -29.62 -26.34
N TYR A 740 -20.62 -28.71 -26.99
CA TYR A 740 -21.19 -27.48 -27.53
C TYR A 740 -21.19 -27.42 -29.05
N PHE A 741 -22.23 -26.80 -29.58
CA PHE A 741 -22.41 -26.45 -30.97
C PHE A 741 -22.62 -24.94 -31.12
N ILE A 742 -22.10 -24.37 -32.19
CA ILE A 742 -22.29 -22.96 -32.56
C ILE A 742 -23.16 -22.85 -33.81
N ASN A 743 -24.02 -21.84 -33.83
CA ASN A 743 -24.76 -21.46 -35.04
C ASN A 743 -23.79 -20.85 -36.06
N TRP A 744 -23.43 -21.63 -37.08
CA TRP A 744 -22.59 -21.19 -38.19
C TRP A 744 -23.33 -21.27 -39.54
N GLU A 745 -24.66 -21.20 -39.51
CA GLU A 745 -25.52 -21.18 -40.68
C GLU A 745 -25.10 -20.07 -41.66
N ASN A 746 -25.10 -20.38 -42.95
CA ASN A 746 -24.71 -19.43 -44.00
C ASN A 746 -23.35 -18.76 -43.73
N ASN A 747 -22.33 -19.55 -43.36
CA ASN A 747 -20.99 -19.09 -43.00
C ASN A 747 -20.99 -18.07 -41.83
N GLY A 748 -21.84 -18.31 -40.83
CA GLY A 748 -21.95 -17.47 -39.63
C GLY A 748 -22.48 -16.07 -39.90
N SER A 749 -23.37 -15.91 -40.90
CA SER A 749 -23.87 -14.59 -41.31
C SER A 749 -24.55 -13.84 -40.15
N GLU A 750 -25.27 -14.55 -39.29
CA GLU A 750 -25.92 -13.97 -38.12
C GLU A 750 -24.92 -13.50 -37.05
N LEU A 751 -23.88 -14.30 -36.78
CA LEU A 751 -22.77 -13.93 -35.91
C LEU A 751 -22.07 -12.69 -36.47
N LYS A 752 -21.66 -12.70 -37.74
CA LYS A 752 -20.96 -11.58 -38.39
C LYS A 752 -21.72 -10.26 -38.35
N LYS A 753 -23.06 -10.29 -38.32
CA LYS A 753 -23.91 -9.09 -38.20
C LYS A 753 -24.07 -8.59 -36.75
N SER A 754 -23.63 -9.35 -35.75
CA SER A 754 -23.72 -8.97 -34.35
C SER A 754 -22.59 -8.02 -33.94
N ASN A 755 -22.94 -6.84 -33.43
CA ASN A 755 -21.99 -5.79 -33.02
C ASN A 755 -21.00 -6.22 -31.92
N ASN A 756 -21.36 -7.21 -31.10
CA ASN A 756 -20.53 -7.67 -29.98
C ASN A 756 -19.70 -8.91 -30.32
N SER A 757 -19.86 -9.49 -31.51
CA SER A 757 -19.11 -10.67 -31.92
C SER A 757 -17.82 -10.28 -32.63
N ILE A 758 -16.79 -11.11 -32.46
CA ILE A 758 -15.50 -10.95 -33.15
C ILE A 758 -15.14 -12.29 -33.78
N ILE A 759 -15.19 -12.34 -35.11
CA ILE A 759 -14.74 -13.51 -35.89
C ILE A 759 -13.22 -13.45 -36.01
N ARG A 760 -12.52 -14.48 -35.52
CA ARG A 760 -11.06 -14.54 -35.51
C ARG A 760 -10.56 -15.82 -36.17
N ASN A 761 -9.51 -15.70 -36.99
CA ASN A 761 -8.81 -16.83 -37.59
C ASN A 761 -9.70 -17.83 -38.39
N PRO A 762 -10.63 -17.37 -39.25
CA PRO A 762 -11.54 -18.25 -39.98
C PRO A 762 -10.85 -19.26 -40.91
N SER A 763 -9.62 -18.96 -41.35
CA SER A 763 -8.79 -19.89 -42.14
C SER A 763 -8.36 -21.16 -41.38
N PHE A 764 -8.61 -21.22 -40.07
CA PHE A 764 -8.30 -22.36 -39.21
C PHE A 764 -9.54 -23.16 -38.78
N TYR A 765 -10.74 -22.76 -39.17
CA TYR A 765 -11.95 -23.54 -38.87
C TYR A 765 -11.94 -24.86 -39.64
N PHE A 766 -12.59 -25.89 -39.07
CA PHE A 766 -12.70 -27.22 -39.66
C PHE A 766 -11.33 -27.88 -39.93
N LYS A 767 -10.33 -27.55 -39.10
CA LYS A 767 -9.01 -28.19 -39.13
C LYS A 767 -8.79 -28.98 -37.85
N LYS A 768 -8.17 -30.15 -37.98
CA LYS A 768 -7.69 -30.91 -36.83
C LYS A 768 -6.62 -30.10 -36.09
N GLY A 769 -6.55 -30.27 -34.78
CA GLY A 769 -5.57 -29.57 -33.95
C GLY A 769 -5.67 -29.98 -32.49
N LEU A 770 -5.05 -29.17 -31.64
CA LEU A 770 -4.97 -29.39 -30.20
C LEU A 770 -5.64 -28.22 -29.48
N THR A 771 -6.40 -28.48 -28.43
CA THR A 771 -7.09 -27.43 -27.66
C THR A 771 -6.85 -27.57 -26.17
N TRP A 772 -6.98 -26.48 -25.43
CA TRP A 772 -6.90 -26.43 -23.97
C TRP A 772 -7.87 -25.37 -23.43
N ASN A 773 -8.01 -25.32 -22.11
CA ASN A 773 -8.80 -24.28 -21.46
C ASN A 773 -7.94 -23.02 -21.27
N ASP A 774 -8.36 -21.88 -21.83
CA ASP A 774 -7.66 -20.57 -21.66
C ASP A 774 -7.61 -20.14 -20.19
N ILE A 775 -8.60 -20.56 -19.39
CA ILE A 775 -8.68 -20.33 -17.95
C ILE A 775 -8.88 -21.68 -17.24
N SER A 776 -8.06 -21.98 -16.24
CA SER A 776 -8.24 -23.15 -15.37
C SER A 776 -7.64 -22.91 -13.98
N SER A 777 -8.31 -23.42 -12.94
CA SER A 777 -7.76 -23.56 -11.59
C SER A 777 -6.99 -24.87 -11.37
N GLY A 778 -7.03 -25.77 -12.35
CA GLY A 778 -6.26 -27.01 -12.34
C GLY A 778 -4.98 -26.89 -13.18
N GLN A 779 -4.32 -28.03 -13.37
CA GLN A 779 -3.15 -28.13 -14.24
C GLN A 779 -3.51 -27.82 -15.70
N PHE A 780 -2.50 -27.41 -16.47
CA PHE A 780 -2.63 -27.34 -17.92
C PHE A 780 -2.93 -28.74 -18.49
N ALA A 781 -3.88 -28.79 -19.42
CA ALA A 781 -4.24 -30.01 -20.12
C ALA A 781 -4.65 -29.71 -21.55
N MET A 782 -3.97 -30.37 -22.48
CA MET A 782 -4.25 -30.28 -23.90
C MET A 782 -5.01 -31.53 -24.38
N ARG A 783 -5.92 -31.32 -25.32
CA ARG A 783 -6.86 -32.32 -25.86
C ARG A 783 -6.83 -32.32 -27.38
N TRP A 784 -7.07 -33.49 -27.96
CA TRP A 784 -7.20 -33.67 -29.39
C TRP A 784 -8.54 -33.14 -29.90
N GLN A 785 -8.50 -32.36 -30.99
CA GLN A 785 -9.67 -31.86 -31.70
C GLN A 785 -9.64 -32.32 -33.17
N ASP A 786 -10.77 -32.83 -33.66
CA ASP A 786 -10.93 -33.32 -35.03
C ASP A 786 -11.32 -32.21 -36.02
N GLU A 787 -11.29 -32.52 -37.31
CA GLU A 787 -11.52 -31.57 -38.42
C GLU A 787 -12.97 -31.10 -38.61
N LYS A 788 -13.86 -31.37 -37.66
CA LYS A 788 -15.32 -31.21 -37.85
C LYS A 788 -15.93 -29.97 -37.19
N GLY A 789 -15.11 -29.09 -36.60
CA GLY A 789 -15.62 -28.02 -35.75
C GLY A 789 -14.91 -26.68 -35.84
N LEU A 790 -15.46 -25.73 -35.09
CA LEU A 790 -14.92 -24.40 -34.83
C LEU A 790 -14.33 -24.34 -33.42
N PHE A 791 -13.77 -23.19 -33.05
CA PHE A 791 -13.23 -22.96 -31.72
C PHE A 791 -13.54 -21.54 -31.23
N GLU A 792 -13.75 -21.41 -29.93
CA GLU A 792 -14.08 -20.17 -29.24
C GLU A 792 -12.82 -19.52 -28.64
N GLY A 793 -12.94 -18.28 -28.17
CA GLY A 793 -11.89 -17.59 -27.44
C GLY A 793 -11.42 -18.34 -26.19
N LYS A 794 -12.31 -18.96 -25.41
CA LYS A 794 -11.94 -19.69 -24.19
C LYS A 794 -11.50 -21.15 -24.40
N GLY A 795 -11.57 -21.63 -25.64
CA GLY A 795 -11.00 -22.90 -26.09
C GLY A 795 -10.02 -22.67 -27.25
N PRO A 796 -8.88 -21.99 -27.02
CA PRO A 796 -7.89 -21.76 -28.07
C PRO A 796 -7.37 -23.07 -28.66
N MET A 797 -6.79 -22.97 -29.87
CA MET A 797 -6.29 -24.12 -30.61
C MET A 797 -4.85 -23.93 -31.09
N ALA A 798 -4.10 -25.02 -31.13
CA ALA A 798 -2.79 -25.13 -31.74
C ALA A 798 -2.86 -26.07 -32.95
N PHE A 799 -2.33 -25.61 -34.08
CA PHE A 799 -2.38 -26.30 -35.37
C PHE A 799 -0.98 -26.68 -35.82
N CYS A 800 -0.76 -27.98 -36.05
CA CYS A 800 0.53 -28.55 -36.43
C CYS A 800 0.45 -29.05 -37.88
N SER A 801 1.49 -28.83 -38.68
CA SER A 801 1.56 -29.35 -40.06
C SER A 801 1.87 -30.86 -40.09
N LYS A 802 2.68 -31.34 -39.14
CA LYS A 802 3.05 -32.75 -38.94
C LYS A 802 3.11 -33.07 -37.44
N ASN A 803 3.09 -34.36 -37.11
CA ASN A 803 3.35 -34.89 -35.76
C ASN A 803 2.45 -34.29 -34.66
N THR A 804 1.17 -34.04 -34.95
CA THR A 804 0.23 -33.42 -34.01
C THR A 804 0.15 -34.18 -32.67
N GLU A 805 0.19 -35.51 -32.72
CA GLU A 805 0.19 -36.40 -31.55
C GLU A 805 1.45 -36.26 -30.69
N TYR A 806 2.61 -36.00 -31.30
CA TYR A 806 3.84 -35.71 -30.55
C TYR A 806 3.67 -34.45 -29.69
N PHE A 807 3.17 -33.36 -30.28
CA PHE A 807 2.94 -32.11 -29.54
C PHE A 807 1.88 -32.26 -28.44
N LEU A 808 0.86 -33.10 -28.65
CA LEU A 808 -0.09 -33.42 -27.59
C LEU A 808 0.59 -34.15 -26.41
N GLY A 809 1.49 -35.09 -26.70
CA GLY A 809 2.31 -35.77 -25.70
C GLY A 809 3.22 -34.82 -24.95
N LEU A 810 3.95 -33.99 -25.68
CA LEU A 810 4.87 -33.01 -25.13
C LEU A 810 4.15 -32.03 -24.19
N MET A 811 3.07 -31.41 -24.66
CA MET A 811 2.35 -30.37 -23.91
C MET A 811 1.62 -30.90 -22.67
N ASN A 812 1.37 -32.20 -22.58
CA ASN A 812 0.83 -32.87 -21.39
C ASN A 812 1.93 -33.51 -20.51
N SER A 813 3.21 -33.31 -20.83
CA SER A 813 4.34 -33.85 -20.08
C SER A 813 4.71 -32.99 -18.87
N LYS A 814 5.43 -33.58 -17.91
CA LYS A 814 5.99 -32.88 -16.75
C LYS A 814 6.95 -31.74 -17.14
N VAL A 815 7.61 -31.85 -18.30
CA VAL A 815 8.55 -30.82 -18.78
C VAL A 815 7.79 -29.56 -19.17
N SER A 816 6.71 -29.70 -19.95
CA SER A 816 5.85 -28.57 -20.29
C SER A 816 5.16 -27.98 -19.06
N GLU A 817 4.72 -28.81 -18.12
CA GLU A 817 4.20 -28.34 -16.82
C GLU A 817 5.21 -27.42 -16.11
N LYS A 818 6.49 -27.81 -16.03
CA LYS A 818 7.55 -26.99 -15.42
C LYS A 818 7.79 -25.66 -16.14
N PHE A 819 7.73 -25.60 -17.47
CA PHE A 819 7.78 -24.33 -18.20
C PHE A 819 6.58 -23.43 -17.89
N LEU A 820 5.39 -24.03 -17.80
CA LEU A 820 4.16 -23.31 -17.55
C LEU A 820 4.06 -22.77 -16.12
N ASP A 821 4.70 -23.41 -15.13
CA ASP A 821 4.75 -22.93 -13.74
C ASP A 821 5.28 -21.48 -13.63
N PHE A 822 6.19 -21.07 -14.52
CA PHE A 822 6.77 -19.71 -14.50
C PHE A 822 6.41 -18.85 -15.72
N LEU A 823 5.93 -19.43 -16.82
CA LEU A 823 5.38 -18.67 -17.96
C LEU A 823 3.90 -18.30 -17.78
N CYS A 824 3.14 -19.16 -17.08
CA CYS A 824 1.71 -19.02 -16.83
C CYS A 824 1.38 -19.18 -15.32
N PRO A 825 1.93 -18.34 -14.42
CA PRO A 825 1.77 -18.52 -12.96
C PRO A 825 0.39 -18.10 -12.42
N THR A 826 -0.55 -17.76 -13.31
CA THR A 826 -1.94 -17.44 -12.97
C THR A 826 -2.88 -18.47 -13.57
N LEU A 827 -4.17 -18.33 -13.31
CA LEU A 827 -5.21 -19.20 -13.87
C LEU A 827 -5.32 -19.16 -15.41
N ASN A 828 -4.63 -18.22 -16.07
CA ASN A 828 -4.75 -18.01 -17.53
C ASN A 828 -3.60 -18.68 -18.29
N PHE A 829 -3.92 -19.65 -19.14
CA PHE A 829 -3.01 -20.27 -20.10
C PHE A 829 -3.13 -19.60 -21.46
N ASN A 830 -2.66 -18.35 -21.55
CA ASN A 830 -2.80 -17.55 -22.77
C ASN A 830 -1.95 -18.09 -23.91
N ILE A 831 -2.45 -17.95 -25.14
CA ILE A 831 -1.75 -18.39 -26.36
C ILE A 831 -0.33 -17.83 -26.49
N GLY A 832 -0.08 -16.61 -26.00
CA GLY A 832 1.22 -15.94 -26.09
C GLY A 832 2.27 -16.60 -25.22
N ASP A 833 1.87 -17.15 -24.07
CA ASP A 833 2.79 -17.78 -23.12
C ASP A 833 3.07 -19.23 -23.51
N ILE A 834 2.03 -19.98 -23.93
CA ILE A 834 2.18 -21.31 -24.53
C ILE A 834 3.14 -21.27 -25.74
N SER A 835 3.05 -20.23 -26.56
CA SER A 835 3.87 -20.04 -27.76
C SER A 835 5.37 -19.91 -27.47
N LYS A 836 5.77 -19.52 -26.26
CA LYS A 836 7.17 -19.24 -25.89
C LYS A 836 7.96 -20.49 -25.46
N ILE A 837 7.28 -21.62 -25.24
CA ILE A 837 7.94 -22.85 -24.75
C ILE A 837 9.03 -23.27 -25.74
N PRO A 838 10.27 -23.52 -25.29
CA PRO A 838 11.35 -23.97 -26.15
C PRO A 838 11.18 -25.47 -26.46
N ILE A 839 11.50 -25.85 -27.69
CA ILE A 839 11.27 -27.19 -28.21
C ILE A 839 12.57 -27.75 -28.78
N ILE A 840 12.96 -28.91 -28.26
CA ILE A 840 14.00 -29.74 -28.86
C ILE A 840 13.33 -30.57 -29.96
N GLU A 841 13.84 -30.47 -31.19
CA GLU A 841 13.35 -31.29 -32.30
C GLU A 841 13.73 -32.76 -32.03
N PRO A 842 12.74 -33.67 -31.93
CA PRO A 842 13.02 -35.07 -31.66
C PRO A 842 13.65 -35.75 -32.89
N THR A 843 14.43 -36.81 -32.67
CA THR A 843 14.76 -37.72 -33.77
C THR A 843 13.49 -38.42 -34.27
N GLU A 844 13.52 -38.93 -35.50
CA GLU A 844 12.36 -39.60 -36.10
C GLU A 844 11.89 -40.78 -35.24
N SER A 845 12.82 -41.61 -34.74
CA SER A 845 12.51 -42.72 -33.83
C SER A 845 11.91 -42.27 -32.49
N GLN A 846 12.42 -41.18 -31.89
CA GLN A 846 11.85 -40.63 -30.66
C GLN A 846 10.42 -40.11 -30.90
N CYS A 847 10.21 -39.43 -32.03
CA CYS A 847 8.92 -38.91 -32.42
C CYS A 847 7.90 -40.04 -32.58
N GLU A 848 8.24 -41.10 -33.32
CA GLU A 848 7.38 -42.27 -33.54
C GLU A 848 7.00 -42.98 -32.23
N ASN A 849 7.97 -43.15 -31.32
CA ASN A 849 7.71 -43.77 -30.02
C ASN A 849 6.66 -42.99 -29.21
N VAL A 850 6.79 -41.66 -29.15
CA VAL A 850 5.82 -40.80 -28.46
C VAL A 850 4.47 -40.84 -29.16
N ILE A 851 4.43 -40.75 -30.48
CA ILE A 851 3.18 -40.80 -31.27
C ILE A 851 2.42 -42.11 -30.99
N ASN A 852 3.11 -43.25 -31.00
CA ASN A 852 2.50 -44.56 -30.74
C ASN A 852 1.86 -44.64 -29.34
N ILE A 853 2.52 -44.08 -28.33
CA ILE A 853 1.98 -44.01 -26.96
C ILE A 853 0.76 -43.08 -26.93
N VAL A 854 0.87 -41.88 -27.49
CA VAL A 854 -0.20 -40.88 -27.47
C VAL A 854 -1.44 -41.36 -28.23
N GLN A 855 -1.29 -42.05 -29.36
CA GLN A 855 -2.42 -42.62 -30.10
C GLN A 855 -3.19 -43.66 -29.27
N LYS A 856 -2.49 -44.51 -28.51
CA LYS A 856 -3.14 -45.44 -27.56
C LYS A 856 -3.89 -44.67 -26.48
N ILE A 857 -3.29 -43.62 -25.92
CA ILE A 857 -3.91 -42.79 -24.88
C ILE A 857 -5.15 -42.07 -25.41
N ILE A 858 -5.09 -41.45 -26.60
CA ILE A 858 -6.25 -40.82 -27.25
C ILE A 858 -7.37 -41.86 -27.43
N SER A 859 -7.04 -43.07 -27.89
CA SER A 859 -8.03 -44.15 -28.07
C SER A 859 -8.72 -44.51 -26.75
N ILE A 860 -7.95 -44.64 -25.67
CA ILE A 860 -8.49 -44.92 -24.32
C ILE A 860 -9.38 -43.75 -23.86
N SER A 861 -8.90 -42.52 -23.92
CA SER A 861 -9.65 -41.33 -23.48
C SER A 861 -10.91 -41.07 -24.30
N LYS A 862 -10.90 -41.43 -25.60
CA LYS A 862 -12.07 -41.37 -26.46
C LYS A 862 -13.09 -42.44 -26.10
N LYS A 863 -12.66 -43.69 -25.86
CA LYS A 863 -13.54 -44.77 -25.39
C LYS A 863 -14.19 -44.44 -24.05
N ASP A 864 -13.43 -43.83 -23.15
CA ASP A 864 -13.92 -43.34 -21.87
C ASP A 864 -14.99 -42.24 -22.06
N TRP A 865 -14.70 -41.21 -22.87
CA TRP A 865 -15.67 -40.14 -23.17
C TRP A 865 -16.96 -40.70 -23.80
N ASP A 866 -16.83 -41.59 -24.78
CA ASP A 866 -17.95 -42.19 -25.49
C ASP A 866 -18.69 -43.28 -24.67
N SER A 867 -18.28 -43.52 -23.41
CA SER A 867 -18.95 -44.47 -22.50
C SER A 867 -20.04 -43.84 -21.63
N TYR A 868 -20.18 -42.51 -21.66
CA TYR A 868 -21.19 -41.75 -20.94
C TYR A 868 -22.23 -41.16 -21.90
N GLU A 869 -23.50 -41.06 -21.49
CA GLU A 869 -24.58 -40.53 -22.34
C GLU A 869 -24.41 -39.05 -22.74
N THR A 870 -23.49 -38.33 -22.10
CA THR A 870 -23.14 -36.95 -22.47
C THR A 870 -22.37 -36.87 -23.79
N SER A 871 -21.80 -37.96 -24.31
CA SER A 871 -21.19 -37.98 -25.64
C SER A 871 -22.23 -38.26 -26.72
N TRP A 872 -22.22 -37.47 -27.80
CA TRP A 872 -23.05 -37.76 -28.99
C TRP A 872 -22.63 -39.04 -29.74
N ASN A 873 -21.50 -39.67 -29.39
CA ASN A 873 -21.10 -40.99 -29.90
C ASN A 873 -21.41 -42.13 -28.91
N PHE A 874 -22.12 -41.83 -27.81
CA PHE A 874 -22.54 -42.83 -26.84
C PHE A 874 -23.33 -43.95 -27.54
N LYS A 875 -22.95 -45.20 -27.26
CA LYS A 875 -23.62 -46.37 -27.83
C LYS A 875 -24.40 -47.16 -26.78
N ILE A 876 -23.75 -47.48 -25.68
CA ILE A 876 -24.32 -48.30 -24.61
C ILE A 876 -23.51 -48.09 -23.32
N ASN A 877 -24.22 -48.06 -22.19
CA ASN A 877 -23.63 -47.88 -20.86
C ASN A 877 -22.68 -49.06 -20.55
N SER A 878 -21.52 -48.77 -19.96
CA SER A 878 -20.52 -49.78 -19.59
C SER A 878 -21.06 -50.83 -18.61
N LEU A 879 -22.00 -50.46 -17.73
CA LEU A 879 -22.69 -51.39 -16.82
C LEU A 879 -23.47 -52.49 -17.56
N LEU A 880 -23.91 -52.23 -18.80
CA LEU A 880 -24.64 -53.19 -19.63
C LEU A 880 -23.72 -54.07 -20.49
N LYS A 881 -22.42 -53.74 -20.59
CA LYS A 881 -21.45 -54.53 -21.39
C LYS A 881 -20.94 -55.77 -20.66
N ASN A 882 -20.90 -55.74 -19.33
CA ASN A 882 -20.56 -56.90 -18.53
C ASN A 882 -21.86 -57.65 -18.17
N GLN A 883 -22.23 -58.64 -18.98
CA GLN A 883 -23.16 -59.68 -18.54
C GLN A 883 -22.47 -60.54 -17.46
N THR A 884 -22.26 -60.00 -16.27
CA THR A 884 -22.19 -60.82 -15.06
C THR A 884 -23.61 -60.94 -14.54
N SER A 885 -24.12 -62.16 -14.61
CA SER A 885 -25.41 -62.66 -14.14
C SER A 885 -25.59 -62.57 -12.61
N GLN A 886 -25.03 -61.55 -11.98
CA GLN A 886 -25.15 -61.24 -10.56
C GLN A 886 -25.18 -59.72 -10.36
N ILE A 887 -26.27 -59.08 -10.77
CA ILE A 887 -26.74 -57.88 -10.07
C ILE A 887 -28.08 -58.32 -9.48
N LYS A 888 -28.07 -58.57 -8.17
CA LYS A 888 -29.26 -58.81 -7.34
C LYS A 888 -29.80 -57.49 -6.84
#